data_AF-A0A1E4HTM0-F1
#
_entry.id   AF-A0A1E4HTM0-F1
#
_cell.length_a   1.000
_cell.length_b   1.000
_cell.length_c   1.000
_cell.angle_alpha   90.00
_cell.angle_beta   90.00
_cell.angle_gamma   90.00
#
_symmetry.space_group_name_H-M   'P 1'
#
loop_
_entity.id
_entity.type
_entity.pdbx_description
1 polymer ?
#
loop_
_entity_poly.entity_id
_entity_poly.type
_entity_poly.pdbx_seq_one_letter_code
_entity_poly.pdbx_strand_id
1 'polypeptide(L)'
;MRIGRDLARDSMKRFDAAIVVGLLAILGSTGILNKVHSAEEMPPQGATVAGQIRMPDACSPSISPAVVYLEPAGTKDAPKSSAASQASATTAEVSLINQQGLQFIPRIQAIERGGTIRFANQDGETHNVHVVTPGLEFNQSMAPGQFRDCVAENPGVFKLTCDVHIHMRGYVIVSPTPWFAVCSPTGNYRLDGVPDGRYTLVAWHEMGDAERKEISVAGGKSVEMEPIVLTATPQRIVSGGPRVSQVIRPWADVIDRIGILLASSLDEASKPGGLAKARRLAEDAYWGEFESSDMETAVRKYLGFGRKGDLERQFQAIRTMAKEVAQKRQPPSEQADLNRKLLLALVATAGDLNRKGVIDAAHLDVQGASQDEPGAGAASVADIAGLVQSLKRGFHRIQLLADQGESEDAASEVTTIYTTEFEPIEQYLLGRQPQAVRPFEIRFNSLRGELTAGLKGDDLATRISGLQGDIETLIAQLEVAPTGTFGAAFFASLITIVREGVEIILILAMLIAVVAKSATDRPVDLKRGMRAIWLGVFAATLASLATAMALTLLVSSAQGKTREILEGLVMLSAAGILFYVSYWMVSQVESKRWLDFLKQQTRRGLEIGGLWTLAITAFLAVYREGAEVALMYQALIGSQGQTSAGAWGLAAGLGMGLIFLIVVAAIVRATSVRLPMRQFFAVSGLLLFAMSIVFAGNGVFALQTAGIINTTNLGFLGQGIPILGLHPNLQVVATQGLILGGALLGWLLILFPGQSEPRDAVPSSPTNREDDSVAQRARELEIAKK
;
A
#
# COMPACT_ATOMS: atom_id res chain seq x y z
N MET A 1 10.82 31.77 -85.12
CA MET A 1 10.86 31.76 -83.63
C MET A 1 11.23 30.35 -83.17
N ARG A 2 11.98 30.26 -82.05
CA ARG A 2 12.42 29.06 -81.28
C ARG A 2 11.35 27.93 -81.23
N ILE A 3 11.57 26.60 -81.38
CA ILE A 3 12.66 25.64 -81.05
C ILE A 3 13.00 25.60 -79.54
N GLY A 4 12.87 24.51 -78.76
CA GLY A 4 12.29 23.17 -78.98
C GLY A 4 13.05 22.05 -78.21
N ARG A 5 12.33 21.06 -77.64
CA ARG A 5 12.83 19.73 -77.16
C ARG A 5 13.78 19.71 -75.92
N ASP A 6 13.95 18.63 -75.11
CA ASP A 6 13.59 17.19 -75.20
C ASP A 6 13.33 16.49 -73.81
N LEU A 7 12.69 15.31 -73.85
CA LEU A 7 12.54 14.11 -72.95
C LEU A 7 12.84 14.15 -71.41
N ALA A 8 12.19 13.42 -70.48
CA ALA A 8 11.31 12.21 -70.41
C ALA A 8 11.97 10.85 -70.00
N ARG A 9 11.15 10.01 -69.30
CA ARG A 9 11.32 8.57 -68.90
C ARG A 9 12.08 8.24 -67.60
N ASP A 10 11.42 7.60 -66.62
CA ASP A 10 11.27 6.13 -66.35
C ASP A 10 12.57 5.48 -65.80
N SER A 11 12.60 4.47 -64.92
CA SER A 11 11.79 3.92 -63.82
C SER A 11 12.45 2.57 -63.45
N MET A 12 12.31 2.13 -62.18
CA MET A 12 12.41 0.73 -61.70
C MET A 12 13.71 -0.14 -61.83
N LYS A 13 13.97 -0.85 -60.70
CA LYS A 13 14.72 -2.14 -60.52
C LYS A 13 16.25 -2.06 -60.68
N ARG A 14 17.11 -2.53 -59.76
CA ARG A 14 17.27 -3.79 -58.97
C ARG A 14 17.80 -5.00 -59.77
N PHE A 15 18.95 -5.51 -59.28
CA PHE A 15 19.55 -6.86 -59.41
C PHE A 15 20.26 -7.29 -60.71
N ASP A 16 21.60 -7.44 -60.62
CA ASP A 16 22.44 -8.64 -60.89
C ASP A 16 23.92 -8.19 -61.12
N ALA A 17 24.92 -8.63 -60.35
CA ALA A 17 25.71 -9.87 -60.47
C ALA A 17 26.45 -10.03 -61.83
N ALA A 18 27.71 -10.48 -61.99
CA ALA A 18 28.90 -10.73 -61.17
C ALA A 18 29.97 -11.37 -62.11
N ILE A 19 31.28 -11.08 -61.91
CA ILE A 19 32.46 -11.91 -62.30
C ILE A 19 32.90 -11.96 -63.81
N VAL A 20 34.20 -12.28 -63.99
CA VAL A 20 35.03 -12.62 -65.20
C VAL A 20 36.02 -11.49 -65.57
N VAL A 21 37.30 -11.49 -65.13
CA VAL A 21 38.48 -12.34 -65.52
C VAL A 21 38.84 -12.19 -67.00
N GLY A 22 40.07 -11.89 -67.46
CA GLY A 22 41.38 -11.62 -66.84
C GLY A 22 42.51 -11.82 -67.88
N LEU A 23 43.78 -11.45 -67.57
CA LEU A 23 45.03 -11.72 -68.36
C LEU A 23 45.14 -11.00 -69.74
N LEU A 24 46.28 -10.66 -70.35
CA LEU A 24 47.75 -10.68 -70.11
C LEU A 24 48.34 -9.34 -70.67
N ALA A 25 49.64 -8.98 -70.61
CA ALA A 25 50.70 -9.04 -69.59
C ALA A 25 52.02 -8.50 -70.23
N ILE A 26 52.89 -7.78 -69.50
CA ILE A 26 54.28 -7.47 -69.92
C ILE A 26 55.25 -7.72 -68.75
N LEU A 27 56.28 -8.54 -69.00
CA LEU A 27 57.44 -8.78 -68.12
C LEU A 27 58.48 -7.66 -68.31
N GLY A 28 59.46 -7.40 -67.43
CA GLY A 28 59.82 -7.98 -66.15
C GLY A 28 61.29 -7.63 -65.78
N SER A 29 61.64 -7.74 -64.49
CA SER A 29 63.01 -7.90 -63.95
C SER A 29 64.18 -7.02 -64.44
N THR A 30 64.71 -6.16 -63.56
CA THR A 30 66.11 -6.17 -63.07
C THR A 30 66.26 -5.14 -61.93
N GLY A 31 67.28 -5.24 -61.09
CA GLY A 31 67.40 -4.39 -59.88
C GLY A 31 68.79 -3.83 -59.61
N ILE A 32 68.92 -3.19 -58.44
CA ILE A 32 70.17 -2.81 -57.76
C ILE A 32 70.92 -1.59 -58.35
N LEU A 33 70.66 -0.37 -57.84
CA LEU A 33 71.69 0.49 -57.18
C LEU A 33 71.15 1.84 -56.64
N ASN A 34 71.06 1.88 -55.31
CA ASN A 34 71.21 2.96 -54.32
C ASN A 34 71.54 4.44 -54.71
N LYS A 35 70.96 5.37 -53.92
CA LYS A 35 71.36 6.78 -53.64
C LYS A 35 71.23 7.82 -54.80
N VAL A 36 70.79 9.07 -54.60
CA VAL A 36 70.38 9.85 -53.41
C VAL A 36 69.12 10.69 -53.75
N HIS A 37 68.20 10.86 -52.81
CA HIS A 37 67.34 12.07 -52.75
C HIS A 37 67.46 12.68 -51.35
N SER A 38 67.44 14.00 -51.28
CA SER A 38 67.57 14.76 -50.04
C SER A 38 66.36 14.54 -49.14
N ALA A 39 66.57 14.61 -47.82
CA ALA A 39 65.52 14.38 -46.84
C ALA A 39 64.49 15.51 -46.83
N GLU A 40 63.22 15.13 -46.86
CA GLU A 40 62.08 15.94 -46.45
C GLU A 40 61.52 15.27 -45.19
N GLU A 41 61.49 15.97 -44.06
CA GLU A 41 61.20 15.36 -42.75
C GLU A 41 59.72 14.95 -42.64
N MET A 42 59.48 13.66 -42.36
CA MET A 42 58.15 13.18 -42.00
C MET A 42 57.67 13.80 -40.68
N PRO A 43 56.40 14.21 -40.55
CA PRO A 43 55.84 14.54 -39.25
C PRO A 43 55.82 13.29 -38.35
N PRO A 44 55.98 13.45 -37.02
CA PRO A 44 56.05 12.32 -36.11
C PRO A 44 54.75 11.51 -36.11
N GLN A 45 54.85 10.21 -36.39
CA GLN A 45 53.73 9.29 -36.27
C GLN A 45 53.36 9.12 -34.80
N GLY A 46 52.28 9.78 -34.36
CA GLY A 46 51.71 9.55 -33.04
C GLY A 46 51.19 8.12 -32.90
N ALA A 47 51.35 7.55 -31.72
CA ALA A 47 50.92 6.18 -31.42
C ALA A 47 49.40 6.04 -31.36
N THR A 48 48.92 4.80 -31.51
CA THR A 48 47.57 4.41 -31.08
C THR A 48 47.60 3.95 -29.63
N VAL A 49 46.67 4.41 -28.80
CA VAL A 49 46.35 3.78 -27.50
C VAL A 49 44.98 3.11 -27.62
N ALA A 50 44.91 1.80 -27.42
CA ALA A 50 43.67 1.03 -27.57
C ALA A 50 43.48 0.04 -26.42
N GLY A 51 42.24 -0.39 -26.20
CA GLY A 51 41.94 -1.42 -25.21
C GLY A 51 40.44 -1.61 -24.97
N GLN A 52 40.12 -2.29 -23.87
CA GLN A 52 38.74 -2.58 -23.48
C GLN A 52 38.46 -2.11 -22.05
N ILE A 53 37.30 -1.50 -21.85
CA ILE A 53 36.71 -1.22 -20.54
C ILE A 53 35.68 -2.30 -20.23
N ARG A 54 35.88 -3.06 -19.15
CA ARG A 54 34.80 -3.86 -18.56
C ARG A 54 33.93 -2.93 -17.73
N MET A 55 32.77 -2.58 -18.26
CA MET A 55 31.77 -1.78 -17.56
C MET A 55 31.18 -2.57 -16.38
N PRO A 56 30.60 -1.91 -15.35
CA PRO A 56 30.02 -2.63 -14.21
C PRO A 56 28.86 -3.53 -14.67
N ASP A 57 28.72 -4.73 -14.09
CA ASP A 57 27.72 -5.74 -14.49
C ASP A 57 26.26 -5.25 -14.45
N ALA A 58 25.99 -4.17 -13.70
CA ALA A 58 24.66 -3.54 -13.63
C ALA A 58 24.34 -2.57 -14.79
N CYS A 59 25.27 -2.37 -15.75
CA CYS A 59 25.18 -1.39 -16.82
C CYS A 59 24.31 -1.83 -18.00
N SER A 60 23.77 -0.86 -18.74
CA SER A 60 23.35 -1.02 -20.13
C SER A 60 24.31 -0.23 -21.05
N PRO A 61 25.37 -0.87 -21.62
CA PRO A 61 26.44 -0.18 -22.35
C PRO A 61 26.02 0.63 -23.58
N SER A 62 24.82 0.38 -24.12
CA SER A 62 24.25 1.15 -25.23
C SER A 62 23.61 2.47 -24.81
N ILE A 63 23.29 2.63 -23.52
CA ILE A 63 22.65 3.82 -22.93
C ILE A 63 23.65 4.58 -22.05
N SER A 64 24.52 3.85 -21.35
CA SER A 64 25.58 4.38 -20.49
C SER A 64 26.95 3.82 -20.92
N PRO A 65 27.51 4.28 -22.04
CA PRO A 65 28.88 3.91 -22.42
C PRO A 65 29.90 4.56 -21.47
N ALA A 66 30.95 3.81 -21.14
CA ALA A 66 32.13 4.39 -20.49
C ALA A 66 32.83 5.40 -21.42
N VAL A 67 33.55 6.37 -20.84
CA VAL A 67 34.36 7.35 -21.58
C VAL A 67 35.81 7.23 -21.14
N VAL A 68 36.72 7.20 -22.11
CA VAL A 68 38.18 7.19 -21.87
C VAL A 68 38.79 8.47 -22.41
N TYR A 69 39.66 9.10 -21.64
CA TYR A 69 40.42 10.28 -22.08
C TYR A 69 41.82 10.34 -21.45
N LEU A 70 42.74 11.08 -22.08
CA LEU A 70 44.10 11.26 -21.58
C LEU A 70 44.31 12.63 -20.92
N GLU A 71 44.91 12.62 -19.73
CA GLU A 71 45.45 13.80 -19.05
C GLU A 71 46.99 13.76 -19.13
N PRO A 72 47.71 14.83 -19.48
CA PRO A 72 49.18 14.81 -19.50
C PRO A 72 49.76 14.72 -18.08
N ALA A 73 50.70 13.82 -17.85
CA ALA A 73 51.22 13.53 -16.50
C ALA A 73 52.22 14.60 -16.03
N GLY A 74 51.74 15.57 -15.24
CA GLY A 74 52.59 16.43 -14.42
C GLY A 74 52.54 17.94 -14.70
N THR A 75 51.39 18.52 -15.04
CA THR A 75 51.19 19.98 -14.92
C THR A 75 49.81 20.32 -14.37
N LYS A 76 49.73 21.29 -13.43
CA LYS A 76 48.48 22.01 -13.13
C LYS A 76 48.11 23.05 -14.20
N ASP A 77 49.04 23.32 -15.12
CA ASP A 77 48.89 24.17 -16.28
C ASP A 77 49.11 23.34 -17.55
N ALA A 78 48.02 22.83 -18.13
CA ALA A 78 48.09 22.16 -19.43
C ALA A 78 48.69 23.12 -20.48
N PRO A 79 49.58 22.64 -21.37
CA PRO A 79 50.23 23.51 -22.35
C PRO A 79 49.18 24.14 -23.28
N LYS A 80 49.21 25.47 -23.42
CA LYS A 80 48.43 26.17 -24.46
C LYS A 80 48.87 25.65 -25.82
N SER A 81 47.96 24.95 -26.52
CA SER A 81 48.03 24.50 -27.91
C SER A 81 49.45 24.47 -28.52
N SER A 82 50.15 23.36 -28.27
CA SER A 82 51.46 23.10 -28.87
C SER A 82 51.31 22.78 -30.37
N ALA A 83 51.32 23.82 -31.21
CA ALA A 83 51.78 23.93 -32.60
C ALA A 83 51.36 22.88 -33.69
N ALA A 84 50.79 21.72 -33.35
CA ALA A 84 50.36 20.69 -34.30
C ALA A 84 48.91 20.90 -34.82
N SER A 85 48.19 21.87 -34.24
CA SER A 85 46.80 22.20 -34.60
C SER A 85 46.68 23.00 -35.92
N GLN A 86 47.77 23.54 -36.47
CA GLN A 86 47.76 24.28 -37.75
C GLN A 86 47.83 23.38 -38.99
N ALA A 87 47.04 22.30 -39.03
CA ALA A 87 46.91 21.43 -40.20
C ALA A 87 45.52 20.78 -40.39
N SER A 88 44.46 21.28 -39.73
CA SER A 88 43.08 20.93 -40.12
C SER A 88 42.07 21.97 -39.63
N ALA A 89 41.99 23.11 -40.34
CA ALA A 89 40.90 24.06 -40.19
C ALA A 89 39.63 23.53 -40.90
N THR A 90 39.15 22.38 -40.44
CA THR A 90 37.89 21.77 -40.87
C THR A 90 36.82 22.13 -39.83
N THR A 91 35.66 22.59 -40.29
CA THR A 91 34.47 23.02 -39.52
C THR A 91 34.41 22.52 -38.07
N ALA A 92 34.42 23.43 -37.10
CA ALA A 92 34.23 23.11 -35.69
C ALA A 92 32.91 22.36 -35.49
N GLU A 93 33.00 21.08 -35.17
CA GLU A 93 31.87 20.16 -35.15
C GLU A 93 31.03 20.39 -33.88
N VAL A 94 29.80 20.89 -34.07
CA VAL A 94 28.89 21.18 -32.96
C VAL A 94 28.31 19.87 -32.44
N SER A 95 28.70 19.47 -31.23
CA SER A 95 28.17 18.27 -30.59
C SER A 95 26.72 18.50 -30.15
N LEU A 96 25.78 17.68 -30.62
CA LEU A 96 24.35 17.86 -30.35
C LEU A 96 23.87 16.96 -29.21
N ILE A 97 23.20 17.56 -28.21
CA ILE A 97 22.45 16.85 -27.18
C ILE A 97 20.98 17.29 -27.27
N ASN A 98 20.11 16.38 -27.67
CA ASN A 98 18.68 16.61 -27.76
C ASN A 98 18.00 16.31 -26.42
N GLN A 99 17.02 17.13 -26.05
CA GLN A 99 15.97 16.76 -25.11
C GLN A 99 14.86 16.14 -25.96
N GLN A 100 14.72 14.82 -25.88
CA GLN A 100 13.83 14.03 -26.72
C GLN A 100 13.37 12.79 -25.94
N GLY A 101 12.07 12.47 -26.00
CA GLY A 101 11.47 11.36 -25.26
C GLY A 101 11.56 11.53 -23.74
N LEU A 102 11.59 12.77 -23.24
CA LEU A 102 11.89 13.11 -21.84
C LEU A 102 13.24 12.56 -21.37
N GLN A 103 14.27 12.62 -22.23
CA GLN A 103 15.65 12.23 -21.95
C GLN A 103 16.66 13.18 -22.60
N PHE A 104 17.91 13.19 -22.12
CA PHE A 104 19.03 13.75 -22.87
C PHE A 104 19.60 12.67 -23.81
N ILE A 105 19.66 12.97 -25.11
CA ILE A 105 20.11 12.05 -26.16
C ILE A 105 21.24 12.71 -26.97
N PRO A 106 22.48 12.19 -26.94
CA PRO A 106 22.93 11.04 -26.14
C PRO A 106 22.96 11.36 -24.62
N ARG A 107 22.79 10.32 -23.80
CA ARG A 107 22.86 10.45 -22.33
C ARG A 107 24.26 10.83 -21.85
N ILE A 108 25.28 10.32 -22.53
CA ILE A 108 26.69 10.59 -22.24
C ILE A 108 27.31 11.16 -23.51
N GLN A 109 27.86 12.36 -23.42
CA GLN A 109 28.57 13.05 -24.50
C GLN A 109 29.99 13.38 -24.03
N ALA A 110 30.99 13.14 -24.89
CA ALA A 110 32.36 13.62 -24.67
C ALA A 110 32.73 14.68 -25.71
N ILE A 111 33.53 15.67 -25.32
CA ILE A 111 34.02 16.74 -26.20
C ILE A 111 35.41 17.21 -25.76
N GLU A 112 36.20 17.77 -26.68
CA GLU A 112 37.43 18.49 -26.33
C GLU A 112 37.12 19.85 -25.68
N ARG A 113 37.98 20.27 -24.75
CA ARG A 113 37.99 21.63 -24.21
C ARG A 113 37.95 22.69 -25.31
N GLY A 114 36.99 23.61 -25.24
CA GLY A 114 36.78 24.67 -26.22
C GLY A 114 35.86 24.29 -27.38
N GLY A 115 35.41 23.03 -27.46
CA GLY A 115 34.35 22.61 -28.38
C GLY A 115 32.98 23.19 -28.00
N THR A 116 32.08 23.26 -28.98
CA THR A 116 30.72 23.78 -28.81
C THR A 116 29.72 22.62 -28.68
N ILE A 117 28.93 22.64 -27.60
CA ILE A 117 27.78 21.75 -27.42
C ILE A 117 26.50 22.54 -27.72
N ARG A 118 25.62 21.97 -28.55
CA ARG A 118 24.25 22.44 -28.74
C ARG A 118 23.31 21.59 -27.93
N PHE A 119 22.61 22.18 -26.98
CA PHE A 119 21.41 21.62 -26.40
C PHE A 119 20.21 22.01 -27.27
N ALA A 120 19.40 21.06 -27.71
CA ALA A 120 18.18 21.34 -28.46
C ALA A 120 16.98 20.67 -27.78
N ASN A 121 15.81 21.30 -27.81
CA ASN A 121 14.56 20.69 -27.37
C ASN A 121 13.77 20.20 -28.59
N GLN A 122 13.58 18.88 -28.69
CA GLN A 122 12.78 18.24 -29.75
C GLN A 122 11.44 17.69 -29.24
N ASP A 123 11.20 17.74 -27.93
CA ASP A 123 9.94 17.36 -27.30
C ASP A 123 8.88 18.48 -27.42
N GLY A 124 7.61 18.13 -27.16
CA GLY A 124 6.49 19.08 -27.15
C GLY A 124 6.39 19.88 -25.84
N GLU A 125 7.16 19.45 -24.84
CA GLU A 125 7.23 19.98 -23.49
C GLU A 125 8.33 21.05 -23.37
N THR A 126 8.25 21.89 -22.34
CA THR A 126 9.37 22.77 -21.98
C THR A 126 10.33 22.01 -21.09
N HIS A 127 11.61 22.03 -21.46
CA HIS A 127 12.69 21.39 -20.71
C HIS A 127 13.69 22.43 -20.22
N ASN A 128 14.61 22.03 -19.35
CA ASN A 128 15.76 22.83 -19.00
C ASN A 128 17.01 21.96 -18.86
N VAL A 129 18.17 22.52 -19.21
CA VAL A 129 19.48 21.95 -18.90
C VAL A 129 20.03 22.68 -17.70
N HIS A 130 20.05 21.99 -16.56
CA HIS A 130 20.69 22.42 -15.33
C HIS A 130 21.95 21.59 -15.10
N VAL A 131 23.11 22.25 -14.97
CA VAL A 131 24.36 21.60 -14.58
C VAL A 131 24.49 21.67 -13.07
N VAL A 132 24.39 20.52 -12.40
CA VAL A 132 24.39 20.42 -10.92
C VAL A 132 25.79 20.12 -10.35
N THR A 133 26.82 20.58 -11.03
CA THR A 133 28.23 20.29 -10.69
C THR A 133 28.81 21.43 -9.85
N PRO A 134 29.35 21.17 -8.64
CA PRO A 134 29.81 22.24 -7.74
C PRO A 134 30.82 23.18 -8.41
N GLY A 135 30.55 24.50 -8.32
CA GLY A 135 31.40 25.54 -8.90
C GLY A 135 31.03 25.98 -10.32
N LEU A 136 29.98 25.43 -10.94
CA LEU A 136 29.46 25.88 -12.23
C LEU A 136 27.95 26.12 -12.17
N GLU A 137 27.53 27.38 -12.25
CA GLU A 137 26.12 27.76 -12.34
C GLU A 137 25.68 27.84 -13.81
N PHE A 138 24.95 26.82 -14.27
CA PHE A 138 24.28 26.84 -15.58
C PHE A 138 22.89 26.23 -15.46
N ASN A 139 21.85 27.01 -15.71
CA ASN A 139 20.47 26.53 -15.79
C ASN A 139 19.71 27.28 -16.90
N GLN A 140 19.38 26.59 -17.98
CA GLN A 140 18.73 27.18 -19.15
C GLN A 140 17.44 26.44 -19.51
N SER A 141 16.30 27.10 -19.34
CA SER A 141 15.00 26.67 -19.85
C SER A 141 14.89 26.84 -21.37
N MET A 142 14.22 25.90 -22.04
CA MET A 142 14.09 25.79 -23.49
C MET A 142 12.68 25.34 -23.88
N ALA A 143 11.97 26.18 -24.63
CA ALA A 143 10.68 25.85 -25.24
C ALA A 143 10.83 24.78 -26.36
N PRO A 144 9.75 24.13 -26.80
CA PRO A 144 9.77 23.20 -27.93
C PRO A 144 10.42 23.79 -29.18
N GLY A 145 11.36 23.05 -29.80
CA GLY A 145 12.14 23.50 -30.96
C GLY A 145 13.24 24.53 -30.66
N GLN A 146 13.38 25.01 -29.42
CA GLN A 146 14.46 25.92 -29.04
C GLN A 146 15.79 25.18 -28.88
N PHE A 147 16.90 25.85 -29.18
CA PHE A 147 18.24 25.36 -28.88
C PHE A 147 19.10 26.42 -28.19
N ARG A 148 20.18 25.97 -27.54
CA ARG A 148 21.20 26.79 -26.91
C ARG A 148 22.58 26.18 -27.14
N ASP A 149 23.51 27.00 -27.64
CA ASP A 149 24.91 26.63 -27.76
C ASP A 149 25.68 27.07 -26.52
N CYS A 150 26.62 26.23 -26.05
CA CYS A 150 27.57 26.53 -24.99
C CYS A 150 28.97 26.03 -25.36
N VAL A 151 30.01 26.70 -24.84
CA VAL A 151 31.42 26.33 -25.08
C VAL A 151 31.95 25.58 -23.86
N ALA A 152 32.58 24.44 -24.10
CA ALA A 152 33.11 23.54 -23.08
C ALA A 152 34.48 24.01 -22.55
N GLU A 153 34.53 25.13 -21.82
CA GLU A 153 35.82 25.76 -21.45
C GLU A 153 36.58 25.07 -20.31
N ASN A 154 35.87 24.35 -19.43
CA ASN A 154 36.43 23.74 -18.21
C ASN A 154 36.50 22.21 -18.37
N PRO A 155 37.69 21.59 -18.31
CA PRO A 155 37.80 20.14 -18.28
C PRO A 155 37.14 19.52 -17.03
N GLY A 156 36.50 18.36 -17.19
CA GLY A 156 35.82 17.66 -16.10
C GLY A 156 34.57 16.91 -16.54
N VAL A 157 33.84 16.37 -15.55
CA VAL A 157 32.56 15.67 -15.74
C VAL A 157 31.43 16.55 -15.22
N PHE A 158 30.48 16.88 -16.08
CA PHE A 158 29.34 17.75 -15.78
C PHE A 158 28.04 16.97 -15.81
N LYS A 159 27.38 16.86 -14.65
CA LYS A 159 26.08 16.21 -14.53
C LYS A 159 24.96 17.17 -14.95
N LEU A 160 24.16 16.74 -15.91
CA LEU A 160 22.97 17.42 -16.41
C LEU A 160 21.72 16.89 -15.73
N THR A 161 20.79 17.78 -15.38
CA THR A 161 19.43 17.47 -14.93
C THR A 161 18.41 18.39 -15.59
N CYS A 162 17.13 17.97 -15.63
CA CYS A 162 16.00 18.86 -15.88
C CYS A 162 15.22 19.03 -14.57
N ASP A 163 14.97 20.27 -14.14
CA ASP A 163 14.23 20.57 -12.92
C ASP A 163 12.72 20.36 -13.10
N VAL A 164 12.22 20.51 -14.34
CA VAL A 164 10.83 20.20 -14.72
C VAL A 164 10.61 18.68 -14.75
N HIS A 165 11.60 17.94 -15.23
CA HIS A 165 11.54 16.50 -15.47
C HIS A 165 12.70 15.82 -14.74
N ILE A 166 12.57 15.69 -13.41
CA ILE A 166 13.61 15.25 -12.45
C ILE A 166 14.27 13.88 -12.71
N HIS A 167 13.72 13.09 -13.64
CA HIS A 167 14.27 11.83 -14.13
C HIS A 167 15.24 11.99 -15.31
N MET A 168 15.20 13.12 -16.03
CA MET A 168 16.15 13.45 -17.08
C MET A 168 17.52 13.69 -16.46
N ARG A 169 18.46 12.80 -16.78
CA ARG A 169 19.85 12.85 -16.33
C ARG A 169 20.76 12.54 -17.51
N GLY A 170 21.87 13.25 -17.59
CA GLY A 170 22.89 13.08 -18.61
C GLY A 170 24.24 13.59 -18.12
N TYR A 171 25.29 13.34 -18.89
CA TYR A 171 26.66 13.70 -18.52
C TYR A 171 27.43 14.22 -19.73
N VAL A 172 28.15 15.32 -19.51
CA VAL A 172 29.11 15.88 -20.46
C VAL A 172 30.51 15.70 -19.89
N ILE A 173 31.39 15.04 -20.63
CA ILE A 173 32.81 14.88 -20.29
C ILE A 173 33.60 15.84 -21.17
N VAL A 174 34.22 16.84 -20.57
CA VAL A 174 35.11 17.78 -21.27
C VAL A 174 36.54 17.30 -21.08
N SER A 175 37.12 16.74 -22.14
CA SER A 175 38.50 16.27 -22.13
C SER A 175 39.48 17.44 -22.19
N PRO A 176 40.56 17.44 -21.37
CA PRO A 176 41.62 18.44 -21.45
C PRO A 176 42.54 18.27 -22.68
N THR A 177 42.36 17.19 -23.46
CA THR A 177 43.15 16.86 -24.66
C THR A 177 42.24 16.34 -25.80
N PRO A 178 42.69 16.35 -27.06
CA PRO A 178 41.93 15.78 -28.17
C PRO A 178 41.84 14.24 -28.12
N TRP A 179 42.60 13.57 -27.24
CA TRP A 179 42.65 12.12 -27.14
C TRP A 179 41.60 11.60 -26.15
N PHE A 180 40.35 11.51 -26.62
CA PHE A 180 39.22 10.91 -25.89
C PHE A 180 38.35 10.04 -26.80
N ALA A 181 37.61 9.10 -26.20
CA ALA A 181 36.64 8.26 -26.89
C ALA A 181 35.47 7.89 -25.96
N VAL A 182 34.26 7.88 -26.52
CA VAL A 182 33.13 7.15 -25.93
C VAL A 182 33.27 5.69 -26.35
N CYS A 183 33.29 4.77 -25.39
CA CYS A 183 33.51 3.35 -25.65
C CYS A 183 32.35 2.73 -26.44
N SER A 184 32.64 1.68 -27.21
CA SER A 184 31.59 0.85 -27.82
C SER A 184 30.72 0.16 -26.75
N PRO A 185 29.54 -0.38 -27.12
CA PRO A 185 28.75 -1.22 -26.21
C PRO A 185 29.46 -2.49 -25.72
N THR A 186 30.57 -2.90 -26.35
CA THR A 186 31.44 -3.99 -25.89
C THR A 186 32.63 -3.49 -25.06
N GLY A 187 32.68 -2.20 -24.73
CA GLY A 187 33.73 -1.57 -23.95
C GLY A 187 34.99 -1.15 -24.72
N ASN A 188 35.04 -1.35 -26.04
CA ASN A 188 36.26 -1.11 -26.80
C ASN A 188 36.47 0.39 -27.05
N TYR A 189 37.71 0.85 -26.95
CA TYR A 189 38.13 2.21 -27.29
C TYR A 189 39.45 2.21 -28.07
N ARG A 190 39.65 3.29 -28.83
CA ARG A 190 40.86 3.54 -29.62
C ARG A 190 41.09 5.05 -29.68
N LEU A 191 42.30 5.48 -29.33
CA LEU A 191 42.78 6.85 -29.40
C LEU A 191 43.96 6.88 -30.36
N ASP A 192 43.89 7.70 -31.41
CA ASP A 192 44.92 7.76 -32.46
C ASP A 192 45.73 9.05 -32.41
N GLY A 193 46.96 8.99 -32.91
CA GLY A 193 47.85 10.15 -33.02
C GLY A 193 48.31 10.70 -31.66
N VAL A 194 48.47 9.83 -30.66
CA VAL A 194 48.97 10.23 -29.32
C VAL A 194 50.49 10.45 -29.38
N PRO A 195 50.99 11.66 -29.07
CA PRO A 195 52.43 11.94 -29.07
C PRO A 195 53.20 11.15 -28.01
N ASP A 196 54.52 11.07 -28.21
CA ASP A 196 55.43 10.54 -27.18
C ASP A 196 55.36 11.39 -25.91
N GLY A 197 55.16 10.74 -24.76
CA GLY A 197 54.92 11.42 -23.48
C GLY A 197 54.39 10.50 -22.39
N ARG A 198 54.26 11.05 -21.17
CA ARG A 198 53.59 10.39 -20.05
C ARG A 198 52.18 10.96 -19.89
N TYR A 199 51.20 10.08 -19.74
CA TYR A 199 49.80 10.44 -19.60
C TYR A 199 49.15 9.64 -18.46
N THR A 200 48.12 10.19 -17.86
CA THR A 200 47.15 9.44 -17.07
C THR A 200 45.96 9.15 -17.97
N LEU A 201 45.72 7.87 -18.26
CA LEU A 201 44.48 7.43 -18.88
C LEU A 201 43.40 7.40 -17.80
N VAL A 202 42.32 8.14 -18.02
CA VAL A 202 41.15 8.18 -17.15
C VAL A 202 40.00 7.44 -17.84
N ALA A 203 39.46 6.43 -17.17
CA ALA A 203 38.27 5.71 -17.58
C ALA A 203 37.13 6.05 -16.62
N TRP A 204 36.06 6.67 -17.14
CA TRP A 204 34.91 7.15 -16.36
C TRP A 204 33.61 6.48 -16.80
N HIS A 205 32.68 6.31 -15.86
CA HIS A 205 31.35 5.77 -16.08
C HIS A 205 30.38 6.27 -14.99
N GLU A 206 29.09 6.48 -15.29
CA GLU A 206 28.17 7.21 -14.38
C GLU A 206 27.87 6.51 -13.03
N MET A 207 28.04 5.19 -12.97
CA MET A 207 27.74 4.35 -11.79
C MET A 207 28.92 4.15 -10.81
N GLY A 208 30.08 4.76 -11.06
CA GLY A 208 31.29 4.49 -10.27
C GLY A 208 32.32 5.60 -10.29
N ASP A 209 33.38 5.42 -9.51
CA ASP A 209 34.53 6.32 -9.51
C ASP A 209 35.36 6.14 -10.79
N ALA A 210 36.10 7.18 -11.18
CA ALA A 210 36.96 7.14 -12.37
C ALA A 210 38.25 6.36 -12.08
N GLU A 211 38.51 5.30 -12.85
CA GLU A 211 39.78 4.59 -12.80
C GLU A 211 40.87 5.39 -13.52
N ARG A 212 42.08 5.40 -12.94
CA ARG A 212 43.22 6.21 -13.39
C ARG A 212 44.46 5.34 -13.52
N LYS A 213 44.99 5.19 -14.74
CA LYS A 213 46.18 4.37 -15.03
C LYS A 213 47.25 5.21 -15.72
N GLU A 214 48.44 5.30 -15.14
CA GLU A 214 49.58 5.95 -15.80
C GLU A 214 50.04 5.13 -17.01
N ILE A 215 50.27 5.81 -18.13
CA ILE A 215 50.78 5.23 -19.37
C ILE A 215 51.95 6.08 -19.89
N SER A 216 52.87 5.42 -20.61
CA SER A 216 53.97 6.09 -21.31
C SER A 216 53.96 5.69 -22.77
N VAL A 217 53.83 6.69 -23.65
CA VAL A 217 53.88 6.54 -25.11
C VAL A 217 55.29 6.90 -25.57
N ALA A 218 55.91 6.05 -26.39
CA ALA A 218 57.28 6.26 -26.87
C ALA A 218 57.53 5.59 -28.23
N GLY A 219 58.18 6.33 -29.13
CA GLY A 219 58.60 5.88 -30.46
C GLY A 219 57.44 5.55 -31.41
N GLY A 220 56.28 6.21 -31.26
CA GLY A 220 55.11 5.98 -32.12
C GLY A 220 54.50 4.58 -32.07
N LYS A 221 54.91 3.73 -31.10
CA LYS A 221 54.44 2.35 -30.96
C LYS A 221 53.07 2.31 -30.32
N SER A 222 52.15 1.53 -30.90
CA SER A 222 50.83 1.31 -30.31
C SER A 222 50.92 0.72 -28.91
N VAL A 223 50.13 1.28 -27.98
CA VAL A 223 49.98 0.82 -26.60
C VAL A 223 48.64 0.11 -26.48
N GLU A 224 48.70 -1.23 -26.42
CA GLU A 224 47.52 -2.05 -26.13
C GLU A 224 47.35 -2.15 -24.60
N MET A 225 46.22 -1.70 -24.10
CA MET A 225 45.90 -1.64 -22.68
C MET A 225 45.21 -2.91 -22.22
N GLU A 226 45.69 -3.48 -21.10
CA GLU A 226 44.96 -4.52 -20.37
C GLU A 226 43.54 -4.04 -20.02
N PRO A 227 42.52 -4.94 -20.03
CA PRO A 227 41.15 -4.55 -19.74
C PRO A 227 40.99 -3.85 -18.39
N ILE A 228 40.51 -2.61 -18.40
CA ILE A 228 40.25 -1.83 -17.19
C ILE A 228 38.85 -2.19 -16.70
N VAL A 229 38.73 -2.61 -15.44
CA VAL A 229 37.44 -2.92 -14.82
C VAL A 229 36.94 -1.68 -14.09
N LEU A 230 35.80 -1.14 -14.52
CA LEU A 230 35.11 -0.10 -13.77
C LEU A 230 34.17 -0.76 -12.76
N THR A 231 34.37 -0.47 -11.48
CA THR A 231 33.54 -0.99 -10.40
C THR A 231 32.46 0.04 -10.07
N ALA A 232 31.23 -0.40 -9.83
CA ALA A 232 30.21 0.50 -9.28
C ALA A 232 30.59 0.92 -7.85
N THR A 233 30.22 2.13 -7.44
CA THR A 233 30.44 2.64 -6.06
C THR A 233 29.91 1.60 -5.05
N PRO A 234 30.62 1.30 -3.93
CA PRO A 234 30.45 0.04 -3.21
C PRO A 234 29.02 -0.33 -2.83
N GLN A 235 28.46 -1.31 -3.56
CA GLN A 235 27.24 -2.00 -3.21
C GLN A 235 27.44 -2.76 -1.90
N ARG A 236 26.57 -2.52 -0.91
CA ARG A 236 26.71 -3.13 0.42
C ARG A 236 26.14 -4.55 0.41
N ILE A 237 27.00 -5.54 0.16
CA ILE A 237 26.64 -6.96 0.29
C ILE A 237 26.58 -7.32 1.78
N VAL A 238 25.40 -7.70 2.27
CA VAL A 238 25.23 -8.21 3.64
C VAL A 238 25.28 -9.74 3.62
N SER A 239 26.39 -10.30 4.12
CA SER A 239 26.57 -11.75 4.27
C SER A 239 25.81 -12.27 5.50
N GLY A 240 24.50 -12.54 5.35
CA GLY A 240 23.60 -12.92 6.44
C GLY A 240 22.74 -14.16 6.15
N GLY A 241 23.29 -15.35 6.35
CA GLY A 241 22.56 -16.63 6.22
C GLY A 241 22.56 -17.23 4.80
N PRO A 242 21.92 -18.40 4.60
CA PRO A 242 22.05 -19.21 3.38
C PRO A 242 21.14 -18.71 2.24
N ARG A 243 21.24 -17.42 1.91
CA ARG A 243 20.45 -16.77 0.86
C ARG A 243 21.35 -16.16 -0.21
N VAL A 244 20.80 -16.04 -1.42
CA VAL A 244 21.41 -15.34 -2.55
C VAL A 244 21.79 -13.92 -2.13
N SER A 245 22.97 -13.46 -2.54
CA SER A 245 23.46 -12.10 -2.28
C SER A 245 22.54 -11.06 -2.95
N GLN A 246 21.67 -10.40 -2.17
CA GLN A 246 20.90 -9.26 -2.65
C GLN A 246 21.79 -8.01 -2.73
N VAL A 247 21.68 -7.29 -3.84
CA VAL A 247 22.34 -6.00 -4.05
C VAL A 247 21.45 -4.91 -3.44
N ILE A 248 21.85 -4.37 -2.29
CA ILE A 248 21.15 -3.24 -1.67
C ILE A 248 21.46 -1.97 -2.47
N ARG A 249 20.41 -1.27 -2.93
CA ARG A 249 20.48 -0.04 -3.73
C ARG A 249 19.79 1.13 -3.01
N PRO A 250 20.31 2.36 -3.10
CA PRO A 250 19.56 3.57 -2.75
C PRO A 250 18.28 3.69 -3.59
N TRP A 251 17.21 4.27 -3.01
CA TRP A 251 15.94 4.43 -3.73
C TRP A 251 16.07 5.23 -5.04
N ALA A 252 17.01 6.18 -5.11
CA ALA A 252 17.27 6.93 -6.34
C ALA A 252 17.73 6.04 -7.51
N ASP A 253 18.51 4.99 -7.24
CA ASP A 253 19.04 4.08 -8.25
C ASP A 253 17.98 3.05 -8.69
N VAL A 254 17.12 2.64 -7.75
CA VAL A 254 15.94 1.81 -8.05
C VAL A 254 15.01 2.55 -9.00
N ILE A 255 14.72 3.84 -8.74
CA ILE A 255 13.86 4.66 -9.59
C ILE A 255 14.46 4.88 -10.98
N ASP A 256 15.78 5.13 -11.07
CA ASP A 256 16.45 5.28 -12.37
C ASP A 256 16.34 3.99 -13.20
N ARG A 257 16.45 2.80 -12.58
CA ARG A 257 16.26 1.51 -13.28
C ARG A 257 14.80 1.26 -13.69
N ILE A 258 13.83 1.59 -12.84
CA ILE A 258 12.41 1.60 -13.20
C ILE A 258 12.21 2.49 -14.44
N GLY A 259 12.75 3.70 -14.46
CA GLY A 259 12.67 4.62 -15.60
C GLY A 259 13.24 4.04 -16.89
N ILE A 260 14.40 3.38 -16.83
CA ILE A 260 15.01 2.71 -17.99
C ILE A 260 14.11 1.59 -18.54
N LEU A 261 13.54 0.76 -17.67
CA LEU A 261 12.66 -0.34 -18.07
C LEU A 261 11.35 0.16 -18.68
N LEU A 262 10.74 1.20 -18.10
CA LEU A 262 9.52 1.81 -18.61
C LEU A 262 9.73 2.57 -19.94
N ALA A 263 10.88 3.23 -20.13
CA ALA A 263 11.25 3.84 -21.41
C ALA A 263 11.52 2.78 -22.49
N SER A 264 12.21 1.69 -22.12
CA SER A 264 12.45 0.55 -23.04
C SER A 264 11.14 -0.15 -23.41
N SER A 265 10.19 -0.26 -22.47
CA SER A 265 8.84 -0.76 -22.73
C SER A 265 8.10 0.07 -23.77
N LEU A 266 8.17 1.40 -23.66
CA LEU A 266 7.56 2.34 -24.62
C LEU A 266 8.18 2.25 -26.03
N ASP A 267 9.51 2.16 -26.11
CA ASP A 267 10.22 2.00 -27.38
C ASP A 267 9.83 0.69 -28.08
N GLU A 268 9.80 -0.44 -27.35
CA GLU A 268 9.35 -1.71 -27.95
C GLU A 268 7.85 -1.74 -28.25
N ALA A 269 7.00 -1.09 -27.44
CA ALA A 269 5.58 -0.95 -27.75
C ALA A 269 5.35 -0.17 -29.06
N SER A 270 6.26 0.73 -29.42
CA SER A 270 6.19 1.51 -30.65
C SER A 270 6.62 0.71 -31.90
N LYS A 271 7.23 -0.47 -31.75
CA LYS A 271 7.77 -1.28 -32.86
C LYS A 271 6.82 -2.40 -33.31
N PRO A 272 6.79 -2.77 -34.61
CA PRO A 272 5.98 -3.88 -35.09
C PRO A 272 6.38 -5.21 -34.41
N GLY A 273 5.43 -5.85 -33.73
CA GLY A 273 5.66 -7.11 -33.02
C GLY A 273 6.32 -6.99 -31.64
N GLY A 274 6.62 -5.78 -31.15
CA GLY A 274 7.31 -5.58 -29.88
C GLY A 274 6.46 -5.77 -28.61
N LEU A 275 5.15 -6.07 -28.73
CA LEU A 275 4.20 -6.19 -27.63
C LEU A 275 4.69 -7.05 -26.46
N ALA A 276 5.21 -8.25 -26.74
CA ALA A 276 5.54 -9.22 -25.70
C ALA A 276 6.74 -8.73 -24.86
N LYS A 277 7.80 -8.27 -25.54
CA LYS A 277 8.96 -7.62 -24.91
C LYS A 277 8.60 -6.32 -24.19
N ALA A 278 7.71 -5.50 -24.75
CA ALA A 278 7.23 -4.27 -24.13
C ALA A 278 6.49 -4.53 -22.81
N ARG A 279 5.60 -5.53 -22.82
CA ARG A 279 4.84 -5.98 -21.64
C ARG A 279 5.77 -6.52 -20.56
N ARG A 280 6.72 -7.39 -20.93
CA ARG A 280 7.76 -7.89 -20.03
C ARG A 280 8.58 -6.76 -19.39
N LEU A 281 9.03 -5.78 -20.16
CA LEU A 281 9.79 -4.64 -19.64
C LEU A 281 8.99 -3.79 -18.65
N ALA A 282 7.67 -3.62 -18.86
CA ALA A 282 6.79 -2.96 -17.89
C ALA A 282 6.58 -3.79 -16.61
N GLU A 283 6.55 -5.12 -16.70
CA GLU A 283 6.44 -6.02 -15.54
C GLU A 283 7.74 -6.14 -14.75
N ASP A 284 8.88 -6.16 -15.43
CA ASP A 284 10.21 -6.16 -14.81
C ASP A 284 10.51 -4.83 -14.10
N ALA A 285 9.89 -3.71 -14.52
CA ALA A 285 9.94 -2.45 -13.76
C ALA A 285 9.25 -2.57 -12.39
N TYR A 286 8.19 -3.38 -12.29
CA TYR A 286 7.51 -3.66 -11.02
C TYR A 286 8.28 -4.71 -10.20
N TRP A 287 8.25 -5.97 -10.65
CA TRP A 287 8.80 -7.09 -9.90
C TRP A 287 10.33 -7.09 -9.82
N GLY A 288 10.99 -6.64 -10.90
CA GLY A 288 12.43 -6.72 -11.05
C GLY A 288 13.18 -5.60 -10.32
N GLU A 289 12.53 -4.46 -10.06
CA GLU A 289 13.15 -3.30 -9.39
C GLU A 289 12.34 -2.80 -8.18
N PHE A 290 11.06 -2.45 -8.34
CA PHE A 290 10.27 -1.84 -7.25
C PHE A 290 10.02 -2.81 -6.08
N GLU A 291 9.67 -4.06 -6.37
CA GLU A 291 9.45 -5.09 -5.35
C GLU A 291 10.76 -5.75 -4.90
N SER A 292 11.62 -6.18 -5.83
CA SER A 292 12.85 -6.93 -5.52
C SER A 292 13.86 -6.15 -4.65
N SER A 293 13.83 -4.82 -4.72
CA SER A 293 14.66 -3.93 -3.91
C SER A 293 14.12 -3.70 -2.50
N ASP A 294 13.02 -4.35 -2.13
CA ASP A 294 12.20 -4.07 -0.94
C ASP A 294 11.71 -2.60 -0.86
N MET A 295 11.74 -1.82 -1.96
CA MET A 295 11.19 -0.45 -1.99
C MET A 295 9.68 -0.46 -1.74
N GLU A 296 8.95 -1.41 -2.33
CA GLU A 296 7.53 -1.63 -2.01
C GLU A 296 7.33 -1.87 -0.49
N THR A 297 8.15 -2.74 0.11
CA THR A 297 8.13 -2.99 1.56
C THR A 297 8.44 -1.73 2.36
N ALA A 298 9.35 -0.87 1.92
CA ALA A 298 9.63 0.42 2.54
C ALA A 298 8.41 1.37 2.46
N VAL A 299 7.78 1.49 1.29
CA VAL A 299 6.54 2.27 1.12
C VAL A 299 5.43 1.75 2.02
N ARG A 300 5.16 0.44 1.98
CA ARG A 300 4.19 -0.25 2.84
C ARG A 300 4.44 0.01 4.32
N LYS A 301 5.68 -0.16 4.80
CA LYS A 301 6.07 -0.06 6.22
C LYS A 301 6.10 1.38 6.75
N TYR A 302 6.50 2.37 5.94
CA TYR A 302 6.76 3.74 6.41
C TYR A 302 5.81 4.80 5.86
N LEU A 303 5.06 4.52 4.79
CA LEU A 303 4.10 5.45 4.16
C LEU A 303 2.68 4.86 4.02
N GLY A 304 2.49 3.59 4.37
CA GLY A 304 1.19 2.93 4.48
C GLY A 304 0.64 2.36 3.16
N PHE A 305 -0.38 1.51 3.32
CA PHE A 305 -1.00 0.77 2.21
C PHE A 305 -1.65 1.65 1.14
N GLY A 306 -2.16 2.83 1.50
CA GLY A 306 -2.71 3.78 0.52
C GLY A 306 -1.69 4.18 -0.54
N ARG A 307 -0.47 4.55 -0.11
CA ARG A 307 0.61 4.95 -1.03
C ARG A 307 1.16 3.78 -1.85
N LYS A 308 1.24 2.57 -1.26
CA LYS A 308 1.57 1.33 -1.98
C LYS A 308 0.59 1.10 -3.15
N GLY A 309 -0.71 1.05 -2.84
CA GLY A 309 -1.77 0.83 -3.83
C GLY A 309 -1.89 1.94 -4.89
N ASP A 310 -1.54 3.20 -4.57
CA ASP A 310 -1.46 4.28 -5.56
C ASP A 310 -0.35 4.07 -6.58
N LEU A 311 0.82 3.56 -6.16
CA LEU A 311 1.93 3.25 -7.06
C LEU A 311 1.61 2.02 -7.91
N GLU A 312 1.05 0.97 -7.30
CA GLU A 312 0.65 -0.26 -8.00
C GLU A 312 -0.38 -0.01 -9.09
N ARG A 313 -1.43 0.78 -8.81
CA ARG A 313 -2.40 1.20 -9.83
C ARG A 313 -1.74 1.88 -11.02
N GLN A 314 -0.68 2.66 -10.80
CA GLN A 314 0.07 3.32 -11.87
C GLN A 314 0.93 2.31 -12.67
N PHE A 315 1.61 1.36 -12.02
CA PHE A 315 2.29 0.26 -12.71
C PHE A 315 1.31 -0.60 -13.56
N GLN A 316 0.15 -0.96 -12.99
CA GLN A 316 -0.91 -1.70 -13.70
C GLN A 316 -1.47 -0.90 -14.90
N ALA A 317 -1.67 0.41 -14.75
CA ALA A 317 -2.11 1.30 -15.83
C ALA A 317 -1.08 1.36 -16.97
N ILE A 318 0.21 1.47 -16.66
CA ILE A 318 1.28 1.47 -17.67
C ILE A 318 1.35 0.13 -18.40
N ARG A 319 1.29 -1.00 -17.69
CA ARG A 319 1.26 -2.34 -18.30
C ARG A 319 0.08 -2.50 -19.27
N THR A 320 -1.08 -1.96 -18.89
CA THR A 320 -2.28 -1.93 -19.75
C THR A 320 -2.06 -1.03 -20.96
N MET A 321 -1.51 0.17 -20.77
CA MET A 321 -1.26 1.12 -21.85
C MET A 321 -0.21 0.61 -22.85
N ALA A 322 0.85 -0.05 -22.40
CA ALA A 322 1.86 -0.67 -23.27
C ALA A 322 1.24 -1.66 -24.27
N LYS A 323 0.20 -2.40 -23.85
CA LYS A 323 -0.59 -3.26 -24.73
C LYS A 323 -1.42 -2.47 -25.74
N GLU A 324 -2.08 -1.41 -25.31
CA GLU A 324 -2.91 -0.58 -26.20
C GLU A 324 -2.07 0.22 -27.23
N VAL A 325 -0.88 0.68 -26.85
CA VAL A 325 0.11 1.32 -27.75
C VAL A 325 0.64 0.31 -28.76
N ALA A 326 1.07 -0.87 -28.33
CA ALA A 326 1.55 -1.92 -29.24
C ALA A 326 0.47 -2.46 -30.20
N GLN A 327 -0.80 -2.38 -29.80
CA GLN A 327 -1.96 -2.67 -30.66
C GLN A 327 -2.41 -1.48 -31.51
N LYS A 328 -1.70 -0.33 -31.47
CA LYS A 328 -2.00 0.92 -32.19
C LYS A 328 -3.39 1.50 -31.89
N ARG A 329 -3.92 1.22 -30.71
CA ARG A 329 -5.21 1.76 -30.21
C ARG A 329 -5.04 3.09 -29.48
N GLN A 330 -3.86 3.30 -28.89
CA GLN A 330 -3.47 4.56 -28.23
C GLN A 330 -2.12 5.05 -28.78
N PRO A 331 -1.88 6.38 -28.81
CA PRO A 331 -0.59 6.93 -29.20
C PRO A 331 0.49 6.68 -28.12
N PRO A 332 1.78 6.52 -28.49
CA PRO A 332 2.87 6.34 -27.52
C PRO A 332 2.96 7.44 -26.45
N SER A 333 2.49 8.66 -26.74
CA SER A 333 2.43 9.76 -25.79
C SER A 333 1.59 9.47 -24.54
N GLU A 334 0.51 8.70 -24.64
CA GLU A 334 -0.32 8.29 -23.48
C GLU A 334 0.50 7.45 -22.48
N GLN A 335 1.29 6.49 -22.97
CA GLN A 335 2.17 5.68 -22.12
C GLN A 335 3.34 6.51 -21.58
N ALA A 336 3.93 7.40 -22.38
CA ALA A 336 4.97 8.33 -21.89
C ALA A 336 4.46 9.19 -20.72
N ASP A 337 3.20 9.62 -20.80
CA ASP A 337 2.57 10.47 -19.80
C ASP A 337 2.22 9.69 -18.50
N LEU A 338 1.87 8.41 -18.61
CA LEU A 338 1.73 7.52 -17.45
C LEU A 338 3.09 7.18 -16.82
N ASN A 339 4.11 6.87 -17.62
CA ASN A 339 5.49 6.67 -17.15
C ASN A 339 5.98 7.87 -16.34
N ARG A 340 5.75 9.09 -16.85
CA ARG A 340 6.09 10.36 -16.19
C ARG A 340 5.38 10.51 -14.84
N LYS A 341 4.08 10.23 -14.77
CA LYS A 341 3.28 10.29 -13.53
C LYS A 341 3.82 9.34 -12.46
N LEU A 342 4.09 8.09 -12.84
CA LEU A 342 4.66 7.08 -11.93
C LEU A 342 6.06 7.49 -11.44
N LEU A 343 6.96 7.94 -12.32
CA LEU A 343 8.31 8.35 -11.91
C LEU A 343 8.28 9.56 -10.95
N LEU A 344 7.40 10.53 -11.17
CA LEU A 344 7.20 11.65 -10.24
C LEU A 344 6.66 11.16 -8.88
N ALA A 345 5.68 10.24 -8.88
CA ALA A 345 5.13 9.66 -7.66
C ALA A 345 6.18 8.84 -6.89
N LEU A 346 7.04 8.09 -7.58
CA LEU A 346 8.14 7.33 -6.99
C LEU A 346 9.22 8.24 -6.40
N VAL A 347 9.63 9.32 -7.07
CA VAL A 347 10.62 10.26 -6.51
C VAL A 347 10.06 11.01 -5.30
N ALA A 348 8.80 11.46 -5.34
CA ALA A 348 8.15 12.04 -4.17
C ALA A 348 8.12 11.05 -2.99
N THR A 349 7.77 9.79 -3.26
CA THR A 349 7.73 8.70 -2.29
C THR A 349 9.12 8.38 -1.71
N ALA A 350 10.18 8.30 -2.53
CA ALA A 350 11.54 8.16 -2.03
C ALA A 350 11.98 9.37 -1.21
N GLY A 351 11.57 10.58 -1.59
CA GLY A 351 11.75 11.78 -0.77
C GLY A 351 11.06 11.68 0.59
N ASP A 352 9.85 11.09 0.66
CA ASP A 352 9.12 10.85 1.90
C ASP A 352 9.83 9.80 2.78
N LEU A 353 10.33 8.70 2.19
CA LEU A 353 11.14 7.68 2.87
C LEU A 353 12.46 8.24 3.40
N ASN A 354 13.17 9.04 2.60
CA ASN A 354 14.44 9.67 2.98
C ASN A 354 14.25 10.62 4.19
N ARG A 355 13.14 11.37 4.26
CA ARG A 355 12.80 12.21 5.42
C ARG A 355 12.51 11.39 6.69
N LYS A 356 12.13 10.12 6.56
CA LYS A 356 11.99 9.15 7.65
C LYS A 356 13.28 8.38 7.95
N GLY A 357 14.40 8.72 7.31
CA GLY A 357 15.70 8.06 7.52
C GLY A 357 15.84 6.71 6.81
N VAL A 358 14.92 6.37 5.89
CA VAL A 358 14.92 5.11 5.15
C VAL A 358 15.38 5.40 3.72
N ILE A 359 16.67 5.23 3.45
CA ILE A 359 17.29 5.59 2.15
C ILE A 359 17.53 4.40 1.21
N ASP A 360 17.49 3.18 1.75
CA ASP A 360 17.68 1.90 1.07
C ASP A 360 17.06 0.74 1.90
N ALA A 361 17.09 -0.48 1.36
CA ALA A 361 16.56 -1.68 2.01
C ALA A 361 17.24 -2.06 3.33
N ALA A 362 18.50 -1.68 3.56
CA ALA A 362 19.22 -2.00 4.80
C ALA A 362 18.61 -1.29 6.03
N HIS A 363 17.87 -0.20 5.81
CA HIS A 363 17.21 0.55 6.88
C HIS A 363 15.90 -0.12 7.36
N LEU A 364 15.42 -1.16 6.67
CA LEU A 364 14.19 -1.86 7.01
C LEU A 364 14.28 -2.66 8.32
N ASP A 365 15.45 -3.20 8.67
CA ASP A 365 15.66 -4.04 9.87
C ASP A 365 15.98 -3.24 11.15
N VAL A 366 16.30 -1.94 11.05
CA VAL A 366 16.95 -1.20 12.14
C VAL A 366 15.98 -0.59 13.16
N GLN A 367 14.69 -0.43 12.82
CA GLN A 367 13.68 0.08 13.75
C GLN A 367 12.39 -0.76 13.76
N GLY A 368 12.07 -1.26 14.96
CA GLY A 368 10.75 -1.73 15.36
C GLY A 368 9.91 -0.60 15.98
N ALA A 369 8.65 -0.92 16.29
CA ALA A 369 7.57 0.00 16.69
C ALA A 369 6.99 0.83 15.53
N SER A 370 5.82 0.39 15.05
CA SER A 370 5.07 0.96 13.94
C SER A 370 4.14 2.12 14.34
N GLN A 371 4.18 3.18 13.54
CA GLN A 371 3.09 4.15 13.38
C GLN A 371 2.92 4.40 11.87
N ASP A 372 1.70 4.28 11.35
CA ASP A 372 1.04 5.31 10.51
C ASP A 372 -0.29 4.84 9.88
N GLU A 373 -1.01 5.85 9.39
CA GLU A 373 -2.28 6.03 8.65
C GLU A 373 -3.16 4.83 8.16
N PRO A 374 -4.47 5.06 7.91
CA PRO A 374 -5.43 4.00 7.64
C PRO A 374 -5.22 3.30 6.29
N GLY A 375 -5.19 1.97 6.31
CA GLY A 375 -4.99 1.15 5.10
C GLY A 375 -6.19 1.17 4.14
N ALA A 376 -5.96 0.78 2.87
CA ALA A 376 -7.06 0.47 1.97
C ALA A 376 -7.81 -0.79 2.47
N GLY A 377 -9.13 -0.83 2.30
CA GLY A 377 -9.97 -1.83 2.97
C GLY A 377 -9.63 -3.28 2.57
N ALA A 378 -9.57 -4.16 3.57
CA ALA A 378 -9.37 -5.59 3.34
C ALA A 378 -10.63 -6.25 2.79
N ALA A 379 -10.48 -7.35 2.04
CA ALA A 379 -11.62 -8.15 1.57
C ALA A 379 -12.34 -8.85 2.74
N SER A 380 -13.67 -8.95 2.70
CA SER A 380 -14.41 -9.71 3.71
C SER A 380 -14.24 -11.22 3.51
N VAL A 381 -14.52 -12.03 4.53
CA VAL A 381 -14.36 -13.51 4.44
C VAL A 381 -15.17 -14.12 3.29
N ALA A 382 -16.35 -13.57 2.97
CA ALA A 382 -17.14 -14.00 1.83
C ALA A 382 -16.51 -13.61 0.47
N ASP A 383 -15.85 -12.47 0.41
CA ASP A 383 -15.13 -12.01 -0.78
C ASP A 383 -13.86 -12.86 -1.01
N ILE A 384 -13.18 -13.27 0.06
CA ILE A 384 -11.98 -14.13 0.00
C ILE A 384 -12.29 -15.50 -0.60
N ALA A 385 -13.42 -16.12 -0.24
CA ALA A 385 -13.85 -17.37 -0.88
C ALA A 385 -14.07 -17.19 -2.41
N GLY A 386 -14.62 -16.05 -2.82
CA GLY A 386 -14.77 -15.67 -4.23
C GLY A 386 -13.44 -15.45 -4.95
N LEU A 387 -12.51 -14.72 -4.30
CA LEU A 387 -11.15 -14.44 -4.79
C LEU A 387 -10.33 -15.73 -4.93
N VAL A 388 -10.39 -16.64 -3.96
CA VAL A 388 -9.76 -17.98 -4.05
C VAL A 388 -10.31 -18.74 -5.27
N GLN A 389 -11.62 -18.66 -5.56
CA GLN A 389 -12.18 -19.31 -6.74
C GLN A 389 -11.79 -18.61 -8.06
N SER A 390 -11.60 -17.29 -8.07
CA SER A 390 -10.97 -16.58 -9.20
C SER A 390 -9.51 -16.98 -9.40
N LEU A 391 -8.74 -17.08 -8.32
CA LEU A 391 -7.33 -17.49 -8.34
C LEU A 391 -7.18 -18.88 -8.97
N LYS A 392 -8.05 -19.84 -8.64
CA LYS A 392 -8.11 -21.16 -9.30
C LYS A 392 -8.39 -21.07 -10.81
N ARG A 393 -9.28 -20.18 -11.24
CA ARG A 393 -9.53 -19.93 -12.69
C ARG A 393 -8.31 -19.32 -13.37
N GLY A 394 -7.62 -18.41 -12.69
CA GLY A 394 -6.36 -17.81 -13.16
C GLY A 394 -5.24 -18.83 -13.33
N PHE A 395 -5.02 -19.68 -12.33
CA PHE A 395 -4.09 -20.80 -12.40
C PHE A 395 -4.36 -21.75 -13.58
N HIS A 396 -5.63 -22.07 -13.84
CA HIS A 396 -5.97 -22.88 -15.01
C HIS A 396 -5.67 -22.17 -16.35
N ARG A 397 -5.83 -20.84 -16.41
CA ARG A 397 -5.46 -20.05 -17.60
C ARG A 397 -3.95 -20.03 -17.84
N ILE A 398 -3.14 -19.95 -16.78
CA ILE A 398 -1.67 -20.02 -16.85
C ILE A 398 -1.23 -21.35 -17.46
N GLN A 399 -1.81 -22.49 -17.03
CA GLN A 399 -1.53 -23.79 -17.63
C GLN A 399 -1.85 -23.81 -19.12
N LEU A 400 -3.04 -23.34 -19.50
CA LEU A 400 -3.51 -23.35 -20.89
C LEU A 400 -2.62 -22.50 -21.81
N LEU A 401 -2.16 -21.33 -21.35
CA LEU A 401 -1.21 -20.48 -22.09
C LEU A 401 0.18 -21.14 -22.22
N ALA A 402 0.69 -21.75 -21.14
CA ALA A 402 1.99 -22.43 -21.15
C ALA A 402 1.99 -23.67 -22.07
N ASP A 403 0.91 -24.45 -22.07
CA ASP A 403 0.74 -25.64 -22.90
C ASP A 403 0.54 -25.27 -24.40
N GLN A 404 0.00 -24.08 -24.69
CA GLN A 404 -0.03 -23.48 -26.04
C GLN A 404 1.34 -22.95 -26.50
N GLY A 405 2.34 -22.91 -25.61
CA GLY A 405 3.67 -22.35 -25.90
C GLY A 405 3.76 -20.84 -25.72
N GLU A 406 2.70 -20.19 -25.24
CA GLU A 406 2.64 -18.74 -24.99
C GLU A 406 3.28 -18.40 -23.62
N SER A 407 4.56 -18.76 -23.47
CA SER A 407 5.30 -18.69 -22.20
C SER A 407 5.36 -17.29 -21.57
N GLU A 408 5.47 -16.23 -22.39
CA GLU A 408 5.46 -14.84 -21.89
C GLU A 408 4.05 -14.38 -21.46
N ASP A 409 2.99 -14.81 -22.15
CA ASP A 409 1.61 -14.53 -21.73
C ASP A 409 1.21 -15.32 -20.48
N ALA A 410 1.67 -16.57 -20.34
CA ALA A 410 1.53 -17.36 -19.12
C ALA A 410 2.22 -16.70 -17.92
N ALA A 411 3.47 -16.23 -18.10
CA ALA A 411 4.21 -15.49 -17.07
C ALA A 411 3.51 -14.17 -16.69
N SER A 412 2.94 -13.46 -17.67
CA SER A 412 2.18 -12.24 -17.38
C SER A 412 0.83 -12.51 -16.70
N GLU A 413 0.16 -13.63 -17.01
CA GLU A 413 -1.05 -14.04 -16.30
C GLU A 413 -0.76 -14.35 -14.82
N VAL A 414 0.43 -14.89 -14.47
CA VAL A 414 0.88 -14.99 -13.07
C VAL A 414 0.90 -13.62 -12.39
N THR A 415 1.48 -12.60 -13.04
CA THR A 415 1.45 -11.22 -12.51
C THR A 415 0.01 -10.72 -12.35
N THR A 416 -0.86 -10.95 -13.35
CA THR A 416 -2.26 -10.54 -13.29
C THR A 416 -2.96 -11.15 -12.08
N ILE A 417 -2.95 -12.47 -11.93
CA ILE A 417 -3.68 -13.16 -10.84
C ILE A 417 -3.12 -12.82 -9.46
N TYR A 418 -1.82 -12.51 -9.37
CA TYR A 418 -1.24 -11.96 -8.15
C TYR A 418 -1.89 -10.61 -7.81
N THR A 419 -1.81 -9.65 -8.74
CA THR A 419 -2.31 -8.27 -8.52
C THR A 419 -3.84 -8.16 -8.41
N THR A 420 -4.62 -9.05 -9.02
CA THR A 420 -6.10 -8.94 -9.01
C THR A 420 -6.77 -9.85 -7.98
N GLU A 421 -6.28 -11.08 -7.80
CA GLU A 421 -6.95 -12.08 -6.96
C GLU A 421 -6.21 -12.37 -5.65
N PHE A 422 -4.87 -12.38 -5.67
CA PHE A 422 -4.08 -12.68 -4.47
C PHE A 422 -3.82 -11.44 -3.62
N GLU A 423 -3.55 -10.27 -4.19
CA GLU A 423 -3.24 -9.05 -3.44
C GLU A 423 -4.34 -8.67 -2.41
N PRO A 424 -5.66 -8.75 -2.71
CA PRO A 424 -6.68 -8.49 -1.68
C PRO A 424 -6.69 -9.54 -0.54
N ILE A 425 -6.25 -10.78 -0.83
CA ILE A 425 -6.03 -11.82 0.17
C ILE A 425 -4.77 -11.50 0.98
N GLU A 426 -3.68 -11.08 0.33
CA GLU A 426 -2.43 -10.62 0.94
C GLU A 426 -2.68 -9.51 1.96
N GLN A 427 -3.49 -8.49 1.63
CA GLN A 427 -3.89 -7.43 2.56
C GLN A 427 -4.63 -7.99 3.80
N TYR A 428 -5.54 -8.94 3.61
CA TYR A 428 -6.24 -9.61 4.72
C TYR A 428 -5.30 -10.47 5.58
N LEU A 429 -4.31 -11.14 4.96
CA LEU A 429 -3.27 -11.92 5.62
C LEU A 429 -2.33 -11.03 6.44
N LEU A 430 -1.89 -9.88 5.91
CA LEU A 430 -1.05 -8.92 6.62
C LEU A 430 -1.68 -8.39 7.91
N GLY A 431 -3.02 -8.29 7.96
CA GLY A 431 -3.75 -7.92 9.19
C GLY A 431 -3.70 -8.99 10.31
N ARG A 432 -3.40 -10.26 9.98
CA ARG A 432 -3.52 -11.42 10.90
C ARG A 432 -2.21 -12.19 11.10
N GLN A 433 -1.51 -12.51 10.01
CA GLN A 433 -0.23 -13.23 9.97
C GLN A 433 0.73 -12.60 8.93
N PRO A 434 1.38 -11.46 9.24
CA PRO A 434 2.33 -10.81 8.31
C PRO A 434 3.47 -11.74 7.84
N GLN A 435 3.91 -12.64 8.73
CA GLN A 435 5.02 -13.57 8.50
C GLN A 435 4.69 -14.62 7.42
N ALA A 436 3.40 -14.90 7.18
CA ALA A 436 2.95 -15.94 6.25
C ALA A 436 2.90 -15.46 4.80
N VAL A 437 2.98 -14.15 4.54
CA VAL A 437 2.80 -13.54 3.21
C VAL A 437 4.04 -13.70 2.31
N ARG A 438 5.23 -13.35 2.83
CA ARG A 438 6.49 -13.31 2.06
C ARG A 438 6.84 -14.61 1.31
N PRO A 439 6.55 -15.84 1.81
CA PRO A 439 6.70 -17.06 1.04
C PRO A 439 5.88 -17.10 -0.25
N PHE A 440 4.68 -16.51 -0.29
CA PHE A 440 3.85 -16.47 -1.50
C PHE A 440 4.41 -15.50 -2.53
N GLU A 441 4.79 -14.28 -2.14
CA GLU A 441 5.50 -13.28 -2.98
C GLU A 441 6.64 -13.97 -3.78
N ILE A 442 7.51 -14.69 -3.06
CA ILE A 442 8.63 -15.46 -3.63
C ILE A 442 8.16 -16.56 -4.60
N ARG A 443 7.12 -17.32 -4.25
CA ARG A 443 6.62 -18.43 -5.09
C ARG A 443 5.92 -17.93 -6.37
N PHE A 444 5.18 -16.83 -6.32
CA PHE A 444 4.61 -16.18 -7.51
C PHE A 444 5.72 -15.67 -8.44
N ASN A 445 6.73 -14.97 -7.90
CA ASN A 445 7.84 -14.45 -8.70
C ASN A 445 8.70 -15.59 -9.30
N SER A 446 8.95 -16.67 -8.54
CA SER A 446 9.61 -17.89 -9.05
C SER A 446 8.84 -18.53 -10.20
N LEU A 447 7.52 -18.72 -10.04
CA LEU A 447 6.66 -19.31 -11.06
C LEU A 447 6.66 -18.48 -12.35
N ARG A 448 6.61 -17.14 -12.24
CA ARG A 448 6.72 -16.20 -13.38
C ARG A 448 8.06 -16.36 -14.12
N GLY A 449 9.18 -16.42 -13.39
CA GLY A 449 10.51 -16.59 -13.97
C GLY A 449 10.69 -17.94 -14.67
N GLU A 450 10.16 -19.01 -14.08
CA GLU A 450 10.23 -20.36 -14.63
C GLU A 450 9.34 -20.56 -15.85
N LEU A 451 8.15 -19.93 -15.89
CA LEU A 451 7.32 -19.85 -17.09
C LEU A 451 8.05 -19.11 -18.22
N THR A 452 8.71 -17.99 -17.91
CA THR A 452 9.55 -17.28 -18.89
C THR A 452 10.72 -18.15 -19.40
N ALA A 453 11.18 -19.11 -18.59
CA ALA A 453 12.19 -20.10 -18.96
C ALA A 453 11.61 -21.35 -19.70
N GLY A 454 10.30 -21.40 -19.96
CA GLY A 454 9.65 -22.45 -20.75
C GLY A 454 9.03 -23.61 -19.95
N LEU A 455 8.81 -23.45 -18.64
CA LEU A 455 8.09 -24.40 -17.78
C LEU A 455 6.66 -24.67 -18.29
N LYS A 456 6.25 -25.95 -18.36
CA LYS A 456 4.92 -26.40 -18.83
C LYS A 456 4.58 -27.82 -18.36
N GLY A 457 3.37 -28.32 -18.65
CA GLY A 457 2.97 -29.70 -18.35
C GLY A 457 2.96 -30.04 -16.85
N ASP A 458 3.35 -31.28 -16.51
CA ASP A 458 3.24 -31.84 -15.15
C ASP A 458 4.05 -31.05 -14.09
N ASP A 459 5.21 -30.51 -14.46
CA ASP A 459 6.03 -29.69 -13.56
C ASP A 459 5.33 -28.36 -13.22
N LEU A 460 4.66 -27.75 -14.20
CA LEU A 460 3.84 -26.56 -13.99
C LEU A 460 2.61 -26.86 -13.12
N ALA A 461 1.92 -27.97 -13.41
CA ALA A 461 0.79 -28.44 -12.63
C ALA A 461 1.18 -28.72 -11.16
N THR A 462 2.37 -29.28 -10.92
CA THR A 462 2.90 -29.52 -9.57
C THR A 462 3.16 -28.22 -8.81
N ARG A 463 3.78 -27.22 -9.46
CA ARG A 463 4.06 -25.92 -8.83
C ARG A 463 2.78 -25.15 -8.51
N ILE A 464 1.82 -25.15 -9.44
CA ILE A 464 0.50 -24.50 -9.28
C ILE A 464 -0.32 -25.18 -8.19
N SER A 465 -0.46 -26.51 -8.22
CA SER A 465 -1.23 -27.25 -7.20
C SER A 465 -0.65 -27.09 -5.80
N GLY A 466 0.69 -27.10 -5.66
CA GLY A 466 1.35 -26.77 -4.39
C GLY A 466 1.16 -25.31 -3.96
N LEU A 467 1.03 -24.35 -4.89
CA LEU A 467 0.77 -22.94 -4.55
C LEU A 467 -0.68 -22.76 -4.09
N GLN A 468 -1.62 -23.35 -4.82
CA GLN A 468 -3.03 -23.37 -4.48
C GLN A 468 -3.29 -24.04 -3.12
N GLY A 469 -2.64 -25.20 -2.86
CA GLY A 469 -2.78 -25.94 -1.61
C GLY A 469 -2.28 -25.18 -0.37
N ASP A 470 -1.15 -24.47 -0.48
CA ASP A 470 -0.63 -23.63 0.61
C ASP A 470 -1.57 -22.45 0.92
N ILE A 471 -2.12 -21.80 -0.12
CA ILE A 471 -3.08 -20.69 0.03
C ILE A 471 -4.37 -21.17 0.69
N GLU A 472 -4.94 -22.29 0.21
CA GLU A 472 -6.14 -22.90 0.81
C GLU A 472 -5.92 -23.30 2.27
N THR A 473 -4.77 -23.90 2.57
CA THR A 473 -4.41 -24.33 3.93
C THR A 473 -4.26 -23.14 4.88
N LEU A 474 -3.61 -22.05 4.45
CA LEU A 474 -3.44 -20.86 5.28
C LEU A 474 -4.77 -20.16 5.57
N ILE A 475 -5.64 -20.04 4.57
CA ILE A 475 -6.98 -19.45 4.74
C ILE A 475 -7.82 -20.30 5.71
N ALA A 476 -7.83 -21.63 5.53
CA ALA A 476 -8.52 -22.54 6.45
C ALA A 476 -7.97 -22.48 7.90
N GLN A 477 -6.67 -22.25 8.08
CA GLN A 477 -6.04 -22.05 9.40
C GLN A 477 -6.40 -20.70 10.04
N LEU A 478 -6.85 -19.71 9.27
CA LEU A 478 -7.32 -18.42 9.77
C LEU A 478 -8.83 -18.42 10.09
N GLU A 479 -9.56 -19.44 9.65
CA GLU A 479 -10.98 -19.67 9.95
C GLU A 479 -11.20 -20.55 11.21
N VAL A 480 -10.22 -20.69 12.11
CA VAL A 480 -10.21 -21.69 13.21
C VAL A 480 -11.21 -21.42 14.38
N ALA A 481 -12.17 -20.50 14.21
CA ALA A 481 -13.44 -20.63 14.92
C ALA A 481 -14.36 -21.53 14.05
N PRO A 482 -14.85 -22.70 14.51
CA PRO A 482 -15.59 -23.66 13.68
C PRO A 482 -16.98 -23.12 13.24
N THR A 483 -16.97 -22.19 12.29
CA THR A 483 -18.10 -21.51 11.70
C THR A 483 -18.91 -22.45 10.81
N GLY A 484 -20.23 -22.28 10.81
CA GLY A 484 -21.12 -23.16 10.06
C GLY A 484 -21.16 -24.61 10.58
N THR A 485 -20.60 -24.91 11.75
CA THR A 485 -20.83 -26.21 12.40
C THR A 485 -22.14 -26.19 13.18
N PHE A 486 -22.88 -27.31 13.17
CA PHE A 486 -24.12 -27.44 13.92
C PHE A 486 -23.94 -27.07 15.40
N GLY A 487 -22.88 -27.56 16.04
CA GLY A 487 -22.60 -27.33 17.45
C GLY A 487 -22.34 -25.86 17.79
N ALA A 488 -21.47 -25.17 17.03
CA ALA A 488 -21.18 -23.76 17.28
C ALA A 488 -22.43 -22.88 17.06
N ALA A 489 -23.15 -23.11 15.96
CA ALA A 489 -24.39 -22.41 15.65
C ALA A 489 -25.48 -22.67 16.72
N PHE A 490 -25.63 -23.91 17.17
CA PHE A 490 -26.58 -24.30 18.22
C PHE A 490 -26.31 -23.58 19.53
N PHE A 491 -25.07 -23.65 20.05
CA PHE A 491 -24.75 -23.01 21.34
C PHE A 491 -24.80 -21.48 21.26
N ALA A 492 -24.34 -20.88 20.16
CA ALA A 492 -24.42 -19.43 19.97
C ALA A 492 -25.89 -18.95 19.96
N SER A 493 -26.74 -19.60 19.16
CA SER A 493 -28.18 -19.31 19.07
C SER A 493 -28.91 -19.50 20.41
N LEU A 494 -28.61 -20.61 21.10
CA LEU A 494 -29.18 -20.96 22.41
C LEU A 494 -28.81 -19.94 23.49
N ILE A 495 -27.53 -19.59 23.63
CA ILE A 495 -27.06 -18.64 24.64
C ILE A 495 -27.66 -17.26 24.39
N THR A 496 -27.69 -16.80 23.13
CA THR A 496 -28.30 -15.52 22.75
C THR A 496 -29.77 -15.45 23.15
N ILE A 497 -30.62 -16.37 22.69
CA ILE A 497 -32.06 -16.26 22.96
C ILE A 497 -32.38 -16.44 24.44
N VAL A 498 -31.69 -17.35 25.14
CA VAL A 498 -31.92 -17.59 26.57
C VAL A 498 -31.56 -16.36 27.39
N ARG A 499 -30.46 -15.67 27.09
CA ARG A 499 -30.07 -14.44 27.79
C ARG A 499 -31.14 -13.37 27.66
N GLU A 500 -31.39 -12.87 26.45
CA GLU A 500 -32.26 -11.71 26.26
C GLU A 500 -33.72 -12.04 26.61
N GLY A 501 -34.14 -13.29 26.39
CA GLY A 501 -35.47 -13.78 26.79
C GLY A 501 -35.66 -13.82 28.32
N VAL A 502 -34.63 -14.16 29.10
CA VAL A 502 -34.70 -14.12 30.58
C VAL A 502 -34.85 -12.67 31.05
N GLU A 503 -34.13 -11.73 30.46
CA GLU A 503 -34.23 -10.30 30.82
C GLU A 503 -35.64 -9.75 30.52
N ILE A 504 -36.22 -10.08 29.36
CA ILE A 504 -37.63 -9.77 29.02
C ILE A 504 -38.59 -10.37 30.04
N ILE A 505 -38.47 -11.67 30.37
CA ILE A 505 -39.36 -12.36 31.32
C ILE A 505 -39.34 -11.66 32.69
N LEU A 506 -38.15 -11.26 33.16
CA LEU A 506 -37.99 -10.65 34.48
C LEU A 506 -38.53 -9.22 34.54
N ILE A 507 -38.32 -8.41 33.49
CA ILE A 507 -38.90 -7.07 33.42
C ILE A 507 -40.43 -7.13 33.33
N LEU A 508 -40.98 -8.04 32.51
CA LEU A 508 -42.43 -8.22 32.42
C LEU A 508 -43.02 -8.77 33.72
N ALA A 509 -42.36 -9.72 34.38
CA ALA A 509 -42.77 -10.21 35.70
C ALA A 509 -42.78 -9.09 36.75
N MET A 510 -41.78 -8.20 36.74
CA MET A 510 -41.74 -7.01 37.61
C MET A 510 -42.90 -6.06 37.32
N LEU A 511 -43.15 -5.70 36.06
CA LEU A 511 -44.26 -4.81 35.69
C LEU A 511 -45.62 -5.40 36.07
N ILE A 512 -45.83 -6.70 35.82
CA ILE A 512 -47.03 -7.43 36.23
C ILE A 512 -47.17 -7.44 37.76
N ALA A 513 -46.09 -7.65 38.51
CA ALA A 513 -46.11 -7.61 39.98
C ALA A 513 -46.45 -6.22 40.53
N VAL A 514 -45.96 -5.14 39.90
CA VAL A 514 -46.32 -3.75 40.28
C VAL A 514 -47.81 -3.50 40.02
N VAL A 515 -48.35 -3.91 38.87
CA VAL A 515 -49.78 -3.77 38.57
C VAL A 515 -50.64 -4.61 39.53
N ALA A 516 -50.29 -5.88 39.76
CA ALA A 516 -51.00 -6.77 40.67
C ALA A 516 -51.02 -6.25 42.11
N LYS A 517 -49.90 -5.69 42.59
CA LYS A 517 -49.82 -5.09 43.92
C LYS A 517 -50.61 -3.79 44.01
N SER A 518 -50.51 -2.91 43.00
CA SER A 518 -51.24 -1.62 43.00
C SER A 518 -52.76 -1.79 42.96
N ALA A 519 -53.27 -2.87 42.36
CA ALA A 519 -54.69 -3.23 42.37
C ALA A 519 -55.23 -3.60 43.77
N THR A 520 -54.36 -3.77 44.77
CA THR A 520 -54.74 -4.02 46.17
C THR A 520 -54.93 -2.71 46.96
N ASP A 521 -54.14 -1.67 46.65
CA ASP A 521 -54.16 -0.37 47.37
C ASP A 521 -55.07 0.70 46.70
N ARG A 522 -55.32 0.60 45.39
CA ARG A 522 -56.28 1.43 44.65
C ARG A 522 -56.96 0.59 43.56
N PRO A 523 -58.23 0.85 43.19
CA PRO A 523 -58.91 0.13 42.11
C PRO A 523 -58.44 0.59 40.71
N VAL A 524 -57.15 0.42 40.42
CA VAL A 524 -56.67 0.37 39.04
C VAL A 524 -57.15 -0.96 38.46
N ASP A 525 -57.96 -0.93 37.41
CA ASP A 525 -58.38 -2.14 36.71
C ASP A 525 -57.18 -2.98 36.30
N LEU A 526 -56.98 -4.12 36.98
CA LEU A 526 -55.95 -5.11 36.64
C LEU A 526 -56.02 -5.47 35.14
N LYS A 527 -57.26 -5.61 34.61
CA LYS A 527 -57.53 -5.84 33.18
C LYS A 527 -57.11 -4.69 32.26
N ARG A 528 -57.06 -3.42 32.71
CA ARG A 528 -56.55 -2.29 31.92
C ARG A 528 -55.03 -2.22 32.01
N GLY A 529 -54.43 -2.40 33.19
CA GLY A 529 -52.98 -2.44 33.39
C GLY A 529 -52.31 -3.56 32.59
N MET A 530 -52.86 -4.78 32.63
CA MET A 530 -52.39 -5.90 31.82
C MET A 530 -52.52 -5.64 30.30
N ARG A 531 -53.63 -5.01 29.85
CA ARG A 531 -53.80 -4.63 28.44
C ARG A 531 -52.78 -3.58 28.00
N ALA A 532 -52.46 -2.61 28.85
CA ALA A 532 -51.43 -1.61 28.56
C ALA A 532 -50.04 -2.26 28.39
N ILE A 533 -49.67 -3.18 29.29
CA ILE A 533 -48.41 -3.96 29.17
C ILE A 533 -48.41 -4.74 27.85
N TRP A 534 -49.43 -5.56 27.57
CA TRP A 534 -49.48 -6.37 26.35
C TRP A 534 -49.51 -5.55 25.05
N LEU A 535 -50.14 -4.36 25.06
CA LEU A 535 -50.10 -3.43 23.93
C LEU A 535 -48.66 -2.92 23.70
N GLY A 536 -47.94 -2.58 24.77
CA GLY A 536 -46.52 -2.20 24.72
C GLY A 536 -45.63 -3.33 24.20
N VAL A 537 -45.83 -4.56 24.70
CA VAL A 537 -45.12 -5.76 24.21
C VAL A 537 -45.37 -5.98 22.71
N PHE A 538 -46.63 -5.96 22.27
CA PHE A 538 -46.99 -6.18 20.87
C PHE A 538 -46.40 -5.12 19.94
N ALA A 539 -46.49 -3.84 20.33
CA ALA A 539 -45.88 -2.75 19.59
C ALA A 539 -44.35 -2.87 19.54
N ALA A 540 -43.71 -3.32 20.62
CA ALA A 540 -42.27 -3.55 20.68
C ALA A 540 -41.84 -4.70 19.76
N THR A 541 -42.55 -5.84 19.77
CA THR A 541 -42.25 -6.96 18.88
C THR A 541 -42.34 -6.55 17.40
N LEU A 542 -43.37 -5.78 17.03
CA LEU A 542 -43.48 -5.23 15.67
C LEU A 542 -42.33 -4.26 15.34
N ALA A 543 -41.96 -3.38 16.27
CA ALA A 543 -40.86 -2.44 16.09
C ALA A 543 -39.51 -3.17 15.95
N SER A 544 -39.22 -4.18 16.75
CA SER A 544 -37.99 -4.98 16.65
C SER A 544 -37.93 -5.77 15.33
N LEU A 545 -39.05 -6.32 14.85
CA LEU A 545 -39.11 -6.94 13.51
C LEU A 545 -38.87 -5.91 12.39
N ALA A 546 -39.45 -4.72 12.50
CA ALA A 546 -39.24 -3.64 11.54
C ALA A 546 -37.77 -3.18 11.53
N THR A 547 -37.13 -3.07 12.71
CA THR A 547 -35.70 -2.79 12.85
C THR A 547 -34.84 -3.89 12.20
N ALA A 548 -35.13 -5.16 12.45
CA ALA A 548 -34.43 -6.29 11.82
C ALA A 548 -34.54 -6.27 10.29
N MET A 549 -35.73 -6.00 9.76
CA MET A 549 -35.99 -5.88 8.33
C MET A 549 -35.24 -4.69 7.71
N ALA A 550 -35.32 -3.51 8.34
CA ALA A 550 -34.65 -2.30 7.89
C ALA A 550 -33.12 -2.47 7.86
N LEU A 551 -32.54 -3.08 8.91
CA LEU A 551 -31.11 -3.42 8.95
C LEU A 551 -30.73 -4.43 7.86
N THR A 552 -31.56 -5.44 7.60
CA THR A 552 -31.30 -6.41 6.52
C THR A 552 -31.27 -5.72 5.15
N LEU A 553 -32.23 -4.83 4.88
CA LEU A 553 -32.31 -4.07 3.62
C LEU A 553 -31.15 -3.06 3.47
N LEU A 554 -30.77 -2.37 4.55
CA LEU A 554 -29.63 -1.44 4.58
C LEU A 554 -28.29 -2.17 4.38
N VAL A 555 -28.05 -3.28 5.08
CA VAL A 555 -26.81 -4.05 4.95
C VAL A 555 -26.71 -4.72 3.57
N SER A 556 -27.83 -5.19 2.99
CA SER A 556 -27.83 -5.77 1.63
C SER A 556 -27.62 -4.75 0.50
N SER A 557 -27.80 -3.45 0.77
CA SER A 557 -27.59 -2.38 -0.22
C SER A 557 -26.22 -1.68 -0.07
N ALA A 558 -25.49 -1.93 1.03
CA ALA A 558 -24.14 -1.39 1.25
C ALA A 558 -23.06 -2.35 0.71
N GLN A 559 -22.24 -1.87 -0.23
CA GLN A 559 -21.09 -2.61 -0.78
C GLN A 559 -19.77 -2.24 -0.06
N GLY A 560 -18.93 -3.24 0.19
CA GLY A 560 -17.55 -3.08 0.68
C GLY A 560 -17.41 -2.17 1.91
N LYS A 561 -16.47 -1.21 1.82
CA LYS A 561 -16.04 -0.31 2.90
C LYS A 561 -17.17 0.29 3.74
N THR A 562 -18.29 0.69 3.13
CA THR A 562 -19.42 1.30 3.87
C THR A 562 -20.04 0.34 4.89
N ARG A 563 -20.10 -0.97 4.59
CA ARG A 563 -20.64 -1.99 5.47
C ARG A 563 -19.78 -2.15 6.74
N GLU A 564 -18.46 -2.19 6.58
CA GLU A 564 -17.51 -2.39 7.68
C GLU A 564 -17.43 -1.16 8.61
N ILE A 565 -17.53 0.05 8.04
CA ILE A 565 -17.64 1.29 8.84
C ILE A 565 -18.91 1.25 9.70
N LEU A 566 -20.05 0.87 9.11
CA LEU A 566 -21.32 0.78 9.84
C LEU A 566 -21.25 -0.30 10.93
N GLU A 567 -20.67 -1.46 10.63
CA GLU A 567 -20.48 -2.55 11.60
C GLU A 567 -19.62 -2.09 12.80
N GLY A 568 -18.45 -1.49 12.54
CA GLY A 568 -17.58 -0.98 13.58
C GLY A 568 -18.22 0.13 14.43
N LEU A 569 -18.91 1.08 13.79
CA LEU A 569 -19.62 2.17 14.47
C LEU A 569 -20.77 1.65 15.37
N VAL A 570 -21.54 0.68 14.89
CA VAL A 570 -22.63 0.06 15.65
C VAL A 570 -22.06 -0.73 16.84
N MET A 571 -21.00 -1.53 16.65
CA MET A 571 -20.35 -2.28 17.73
C MET A 571 -19.77 -1.37 18.81
N LEU A 572 -19.12 -0.25 18.44
CA LEU A 572 -18.59 0.72 19.41
C LEU A 572 -19.69 1.47 20.16
N SER A 573 -20.77 1.84 19.46
CA SER A 573 -21.95 2.47 20.08
C SER A 573 -22.62 1.51 21.08
N ALA A 574 -22.78 0.25 20.69
CA ALA A 574 -23.29 -0.80 21.56
C ALA A 574 -22.37 -1.05 22.76
N ALA A 575 -21.05 -1.10 22.57
CA ALA A 575 -20.08 -1.25 23.67
C ALA A 575 -20.22 -0.13 24.71
N GLY A 576 -20.35 1.13 24.29
CA GLY A 576 -20.58 2.27 25.19
C GLY A 576 -21.89 2.16 25.98
N ILE A 577 -22.98 1.77 25.31
CA ILE A 577 -24.29 1.56 25.95
C ILE A 577 -24.24 0.38 26.94
N LEU A 578 -23.67 -0.76 26.54
CA LEU A 578 -23.53 -1.95 27.37
C LEU A 578 -22.66 -1.68 28.61
N PHE A 579 -21.57 -0.93 28.47
CA PHE A 579 -20.75 -0.50 29.61
C PHE A 579 -21.53 0.38 30.59
N TYR A 580 -22.28 1.37 30.09
CA TYR A 580 -23.11 2.25 30.91
C TYR A 580 -24.21 1.47 31.65
N VAL A 581 -24.96 0.61 30.95
CA VAL A 581 -26.04 -0.20 31.53
C VAL A 581 -25.49 -1.23 32.53
N SER A 582 -24.36 -1.86 32.22
CA SER A 582 -23.65 -2.75 33.14
C SER A 582 -23.28 -2.05 34.44
N TYR A 583 -22.60 -0.89 34.35
CA TYR A 583 -22.24 -0.09 35.51
C TYR A 583 -23.48 0.31 36.32
N TRP A 584 -24.56 0.72 35.64
CA TRP A 584 -25.83 1.03 36.29
C TRP A 584 -26.39 -0.18 37.05
N MET A 585 -26.47 -1.37 36.44
CA MET A 585 -26.97 -2.59 37.10
C MET A 585 -26.10 -2.98 38.30
N VAL A 586 -24.77 -2.94 38.17
CA VAL A 586 -23.84 -3.23 39.27
C VAL A 586 -23.98 -2.21 40.42
N SER A 587 -24.25 -0.93 40.12
CA SER A 587 -24.49 0.10 41.14
C SER A 587 -25.79 -0.08 41.94
N GLN A 588 -26.76 -0.85 41.41
CA GLN A 588 -28.05 -1.15 42.06
C GLN A 588 -28.05 -2.46 42.88
N VAL A 589 -26.91 -3.14 42.98
CA VAL A 589 -26.73 -4.41 43.73
C VAL A 589 -27.01 -4.23 45.24
N GLU A 590 -26.97 -3.01 45.78
CA GLU A 590 -27.48 -2.69 47.12
C GLU A 590 -29.02 -2.66 47.18
N SER A 591 -29.61 -3.69 47.78
CA SER A 591 -31.06 -3.91 47.88
C SER A 591 -31.88 -2.77 48.47
N LYS A 592 -31.28 -1.86 49.26
CA LYS A 592 -31.96 -0.68 49.82
C LYS A 592 -32.28 0.36 48.74
N ARG A 593 -31.32 0.69 47.87
CA ARG A 593 -31.47 1.71 46.80
C ARG A 593 -32.57 1.34 45.82
N TRP A 594 -32.64 0.05 45.46
CA TRP A 594 -33.69 -0.51 44.61
C TRP A 594 -35.09 -0.36 45.22
N LEU A 595 -35.26 -0.66 46.51
CA LEU A 595 -36.54 -0.51 47.22
C LEU A 595 -37.02 0.94 47.28
N ASP A 596 -36.12 1.90 47.42
CA ASP A 596 -36.47 3.32 47.48
C ASP A 596 -36.72 3.91 46.07
N PHE A 597 -35.97 3.50 45.05
CA PHE A 597 -36.27 3.76 43.64
C PHE A 597 -37.67 3.27 43.26
N LEU A 598 -38.01 2.02 43.59
CA LEU A 598 -39.34 1.46 43.32
C LEU A 598 -40.46 2.24 44.01
N LYS A 599 -40.30 2.62 45.28
CA LYS A 599 -41.29 3.45 46.01
C LYS A 599 -41.48 4.82 45.34
N GLN A 600 -40.39 5.47 44.92
CA GLN A 600 -40.42 6.80 44.31
C GLN A 600 -41.02 6.77 42.90
N GLN A 601 -40.66 5.77 42.09
CA GLN A 601 -41.17 5.60 40.72
C GLN A 601 -42.65 5.18 40.72
N THR A 602 -43.07 4.33 41.66
CA THR A 602 -44.48 3.93 41.81
C THR A 602 -45.36 5.12 42.22
N ARG A 603 -44.87 6.02 43.10
CA ARG A 603 -45.60 7.26 43.44
C ARG A 603 -45.73 8.20 42.24
N ARG A 604 -44.63 8.52 41.55
CA ARG A 604 -44.63 9.44 40.40
C ARG A 604 -45.42 8.93 39.19
N GLY A 605 -45.35 7.63 38.90
CA GLY A 605 -46.08 7.04 37.78
C GLY A 605 -47.61 7.04 37.95
N LEU A 606 -48.11 7.01 39.18
CA LEU A 606 -49.55 7.04 39.46
C LEU A 606 -50.18 8.44 39.32
N GLU A 607 -49.39 9.51 39.35
CA GLU A 607 -49.92 10.88 39.40
C GLU A 607 -50.01 11.58 38.03
N ILE A 608 -49.31 11.07 37.00
CA ILE A 608 -49.19 11.77 35.69
C ILE A 608 -49.86 11.02 34.51
N GLY A 609 -50.15 9.71 34.61
CA GLY A 609 -50.86 9.00 33.52
C GLY A 609 -50.71 7.48 33.47
N GLY A 610 -50.78 6.81 34.63
CA GLY A 610 -50.16 5.50 34.87
C GLY A 610 -50.41 4.33 33.91
N LEU A 611 -51.46 4.32 33.07
CA LEU A 611 -51.64 3.28 32.05
C LEU A 611 -50.70 3.45 30.85
N TRP A 612 -50.51 4.69 30.37
CA TRP A 612 -49.60 4.96 29.25
C TRP A 612 -48.14 4.74 29.66
N THR A 613 -47.77 5.09 30.89
CA THR A 613 -46.43 4.83 31.44
C THR A 613 -46.11 3.34 31.47
N LEU A 614 -47.06 2.48 31.86
CA LEU A 614 -46.89 1.01 31.83
C LEU A 614 -46.70 0.48 30.41
N ALA A 615 -47.49 0.96 29.44
CA ALA A 615 -47.34 0.59 28.03
C ALA A 615 -45.98 1.01 27.46
N ILE A 616 -45.54 2.25 27.72
CA ILE A 616 -44.25 2.78 27.25
C ILE A 616 -43.08 2.06 27.93
N THR A 617 -43.18 1.74 29.23
CA THR A 617 -42.10 1.01 29.92
C THR A 617 -41.99 -0.43 29.43
N ALA A 618 -43.12 -1.12 29.22
CA ALA A 618 -43.13 -2.45 28.60
C ALA A 618 -42.59 -2.41 27.15
N PHE A 619 -42.98 -1.38 26.39
CA PHE A 619 -42.49 -1.17 25.02
C PHE A 619 -40.97 -0.97 24.99
N LEU A 620 -40.43 0.00 25.74
CA LEU A 620 -39.01 0.33 25.69
C LEU A 620 -38.13 -0.84 26.15
N ALA A 621 -38.57 -1.57 27.18
CA ALA A 621 -37.87 -2.77 27.63
C ALA A 621 -37.85 -3.87 26.55
N VAL A 622 -39.01 -4.30 26.06
CA VAL A 622 -39.08 -5.40 25.08
C VAL A 622 -38.49 -4.98 23.74
N TYR A 623 -38.60 -3.72 23.33
CA TYR A 623 -38.03 -3.23 22.08
C TYR A 623 -36.51 -3.25 22.13
N ARG A 624 -35.90 -2.83 23.25
CA ARG A 624 -34.46 -2.86 23.45
C ARG A 624 -33.93 -4.29 23.35
N GLU A 625 -34.39 -5.18 24.22
CA GLU A 625 -33.88 -6.55 24.23
C GLU A 625 -34.21 -7.28 22.90
N GLY A 626 -35.37 -7.01 22.30
CA GLY A 626 -35.73 -7.52 20.98
C GLY A 626 -34.90 -6.98 19.81
N ALA A 627 -34.40 -5.74 19.90
CA ALA A 627 -33.46 -5.18 18.93
C ALA A 627 -32.05 -5.74 19.11
N GLU A 628 -31.60 -5.98 20.35
CA GLU A 628 -30.34 -6.67 20.64
C GLU A 628 -30.38 -8.12 20.11
N VAL A 629 -31.49 -8.85 20.30
CA VAL A 629 -31.72 -10.17 19.65
C VAL A 629 -31.65 -10.09 18.13
N ALA A 630 -32.34 -9.12 17.51
CA ALA A 630 -32.39 -8.97 16.06
C ALA A 630 -30.99 -8.75 15.45
N LEU A 631 -30.20 -7.84 16.02
CA LEU A 631 -28.82 -7.57 15.61
C LEU A 631 -27.94 -8.81 15.75
N MET A 632 -28.03 -9.49 16.90
CA MET A 632 -27.23 -10.70 17.17
C MET A 632 -27.60 -11.84 16.20
N TYR A 633 -28.87 -12.08 15.93
CA TYR A 633 -29.30 -13.10 14.98
C TYR A 633 -28.92 -12.76 13.54
N GLN A 634 -28.93 -11.48 13.14
CA GLN A 634 -28.43 -11.08 11.82
C GLN A 634 -26.92 -11.41 11.67
N ALA A 635 -26.12 -11.12 12.70
CA ALA A 635 -24.69 -11.49 12.73
C ALA A 635 -24.48 -13.01 12.74
N LEU A 636 -25.27 -13.77 13.51
CA LEU A 636 -25.22 -15.23 13.56
C LEU A 636 -25.64 -15.88 12.23
N ILE A 637 -26.66 -15.36 11.55
CA ILE A 637 -27.05 -15.86 10.22
C ILE A 637 -25.93 -15.59 9.20
N GLY A 638 -25.32 -14.40 9.23
CA GLY A 638 -24.23 -14.03 8.32
C GLY A 638 -22.92 -14.82 8.53
N SER A 639 -22.66 -15.30 9.75
CA SER A 639 -21.40 -16.00 10.12
C SER A 639 -21.56 -17.52 10.30
N GLN A 640 -22.65 -17.96 10.91
CA GLN A 640 -22.92 -19.38 11.22
C GLN A 640 -24.01 -19.98 10.33
N GLY A 641 -24.90 -19.16 9.74
CA GLY A 641 -26.05 -19.62 8.97
C GLY A 641 -25.77 -19.98 7.50
N GLN A 642 -24.54 -19.80 7.01
CA GLN A 642 -24.21 -19.99 5.59
C GLN A 642 -24.14 -21.45 5.13
N THR A 643 -23.91 -22.39 6.06
CA THR A 643 -23.94 -23.83 5.78
C THR A 643 -25.29 -24.43 6.16
N SER A 644 -25.68 -25.55 5.54
CA SER A 644 -26.88 -26.28 5.93
C SER A 644 -26.83 -26.77 7.39
N ALA A 645 -25.69 -27.29 7.83
CA ALA A 645 -25.48 -27.76 9.20
C ALA A 645 -25.58 -26.61 10.23
N GLY A 646 -25.01 -25.44 9.91
CA GLY A 646 -25.06 -24.24 10.73
C GLY A 646 -26.47 -23.64 10.80
N ALA A 647 -27.18 -23.55 9.67
CA ALA A 647 -28.58 -23.11 9.64
C ALA A 647 -29.50 -24.00 10.50
N TRP A 648 -29.34 -25.33 10.43
CA TRP A 648 -30.04 -26.27 11.33
C TRP A 648 -29.61 -26.12 12.78
N GLY A 649 -28.34 -25.82 13.05
CA GLY A 649 -27.85 -25.49 14.39
C GLY A 649 -28.52 -24.25 14.97
N LEU A 650 -28.59 -23.14 14.21
CA LEU A 650 -29.29 -21.92 14.61
C LEU A 650 -30.76 -22.19 14.94
N ALA A 651 -31.47 -22.92 14.06
CA ALA A 651 -32.88 -23.27 14.27
C ALA A 651 -33.10 -24.16 15.50
N ALA A 652 -32.24 -25.16 15.72
CA ALA A 652 -32.30 -26.04 16.89
C ALA A 652 -31.97 -25.29 18.20
N GLY A 653 -30.99 -24.38 18.18
CA GLY A 653 -30.62 -23.54 19.32
C GLY A 653 -31.75 -22.59 19.72
N LEU A 654 -32.39 -21.95 18.74
CA LEU A 654 -33.56 -21.10 18.94
C LEU A 654 -34.73 -21.90 19.53
N GLY A 655 -35.04 -23.06 18.94
CA GLY A 655 -36.11 -23.94 19.42
C GLY A 655 -35.91 -24.42 20.86
N MET A 656 -34.71 -24.92 21.18
CA MET A 656 -34.37 -25.33 22.55
C MET A 656 -34.41 -24.15 23.52
N GLY A 657 -33.91 -22.98 23.11
CA GLY A 657 -33.91 -21.78 23.94
C GLY A 657 -35.32 -21.28 24.25
N LEU A 658 -36.25 -21.31 23.28
CA LEU A 658 -37.66 -20.98 23.50
C LEU A 658 -38.34 -21.96 24.48
N ILE A 659 -38.04 -23.27 24.38
CA ILE A 659 -38.52 -24.27 25.35
C ILE A 659 -37.99 -23.96 26.75
N PHE A 660 -36.70 -23.67 26.88
CA PHE A 660 -36.10 -23.28 28.15
C PHE A 660 -36.73 -22.01 28.74
N LEU A 661 -36.97 -20.98 27.91
CA LEU A 661 -37.64 -19.74 28.33
C LEU A 661 -39.08 -19.96 28.80
N ILE A 662 -39.83 -20.89 28.20
CA ILE A 662 -41.16 -21.27 28.68
C ILE A 662 -41.07 -21.89 30.09
N VAL A 663 -40.08 -22.75 30.33
CA VAL A 663 -39.81 -23.31 31.67
C VAL A 663 -39.43 -22.22 32.67
N VAL A 664 -38.54 -21.28 32.31
CA VAL A 664 -38.16 -20.15 33.17
C VAL A 664 -39.37 -19.25 33.47
N ALA A 665 -40.19 -18.91 32.48
CA ALA A 665 -41.41 -18.12 32.67
C ALA A 665 -42.42 -18.84 33.60
N ALA A 666 -42.56 -20.16 33.46
CA ALA A 666 -43.39 -20.97 34.35
C ALA A 666 -42.86 -20.97 35.79
N ILE A 667 -41.55 -21.12 35.99
CA ILE A 667 -40.89 -21.03 37.31
C ILE A 667 -41.10 -19.63 37.91
N VAL A 668 -40.77 -18.55 37.19
CA VAL A 668 -40.93 -17.17 37.67
C VAL A 668 -42.38 -16.89 38.08
N ARG A 669 -43.36 -17.35 37.28
CA ARG A 669 -44.79 -17.25 37.59
C ARG A 669 -45.21 -18.07 38.81
N ALA A 670 -44.70 -19.28 38.97
CA ALA A 670 -45.05 -20.18 40.06
C ALA A 670 -44.40 -19.78 41.39
N THR A 671 -43.15 -19.31 41.36
CA THR A 671 -42.37 -19.09 42.58
C THR A 671 -42.74 -17.76 43.27
N SER A 672 -42.90 -16.65 42.53
CA SER A 672 -43.34 -15.31 43.03
C SER A 672 -42.61 -14.74 44.28
N VAL A 673 -41.55 -15.40 44.74
CA VAL A 673 -40.92 -15.20 46.05
C VAL A 673 -39.41 -15.17 45.86
N ARG A 674 -38.82 -13.99 46.09
CA ARG A 674 -37.40 -13.77 46.39
C ARG A 674 -36.42 -14.44 45.41
N LEU A 675 -36.47 -14.04 44.14
CA LEU A 675 -35.26 -14.12 43.30
C LEU A 675 -34.11 -13.41 44.03
N PRO A 676 -32.88 -13.97 44.03
CA PRO A 676 -31.72 -13.31 44.62
C PRO A 676 -31.27 -12.15 43.73
N MET A 677 -32.03 -11.04 43.76
CA MET A 677 -31.83 -9.86 42.89
C MET A 677 -30.37 -9.38 42.87
N ARG A 678 -29.69 -9.47 44.01
CA ARG A 678 -28.26 -9.15 44.15
C ARG A 678 -27.37 -10.00 43.23
N GLN A 679 -27.62 -11.30 43.14
CA GLN A 679 -26.89 -12.22 42.26
C GLN A 679 -27.30 -12.01 40.80
N PHE A 680 -28.59 -11.80 40.53
CA PHE A 680 -29.07 -11.51 39.17
C PHE A 680 -28.43 -10.24 38.59
N PHE A 681 -28.54 -9.10 39.26
CA PHE A 681 -27.94 -7.85 38.80
C PHE A 681 -26.41 -7.91 38.71
N ALA A 682 -25.74 -8.65 39.61
CA ALA A 682 -24.29 -8.84 39.53
C ALA A 682 -23.87 -9.72 38.34
N VAL A 683 -24.57 -10.83 38.09
CA VAL A 683 -24.24 -11.76 36.99
C VAL A 683 -24.59 -11.16 35.62
N SER A 684 -25.81 -10.61 35.45
CA SER A 684 -26.18 -9.92 34.21
C SER A 684 -25.33 -8.68 33.98
N GLY A 685 -25.06 -7.88 35.03
CA GLY A 685 -24.16 -6.73 34.93
C GLY A 685 -22.73 -7.13 34.51
N LEU A 686 -22.16 -8.18 35.10
CA LEU A 686 -20.84 -8.71 34.71
C LEU A 686 -20.82 -9.28 33.28
N LEU A 687 -21.90 -9.90 32.84
CA LEU A 687 -22.00 -10.46 31.49
C LEU A 687 -22.16 -9.35 30.43
N LEU A 688 -22.97 -8.32 30.71
CA LEU A 688 -23.05 -7.09 29.91
C LEU A 688 -21.68 -6.37 29.84
N PHE A 689 -20.92 -6.38 30.93
CA PHE A 689 -19.56 -5.83 30.97
C PHE A 689 -18.59 -6.63 30.08
N ALA A 690 -18.60 -7.96 30.19
CA ALA A 690 -17.78 -8.81 29.33
C ALA A 690 -18.12 -8.57 27.85
N MET A 691 -19.40 -8.47 27.50
CA MET A 691 -19.84 -8.18 26.14
C MET A 691 -19.42 -6.78 25.65
N SER A 692 -19.41 -5.75 26.50
CA SER A 692 -18.91 -4.43 26.09
C SER A 692 -17.42 -4.45 25.73
N ILE A 693 -16.61 -5.24 26.42
CA ILE A 693 -15.18 -5.45 26.09
C ILE A 693 -15.04 -6.16 24.74
N VAL A 694 -15.81 -7.24 24.50
CA VAL A 694 -15.79 -7.97 23.22
C VAL A 694 -16.20 -7.07 22.05
N PHE A 695 -17.29 -6.32 22.22
CA PHE A 695 -17.82 -5.41 21.19
C PHE A 695 -16.89 -4.22 20.94
N ALA A 696 -16.22 -3.69 21.95
CA ALA A 696 -15.23 -2.64 21.76
C ALA A 696 -14.04 -3.12 20.95
N GLY A 697 -13.52 -4.32 21.26
CA GLY A 697 -12.40 -4.90 20.52
C GLY A 697 -12.73 -5.21 19.07
N ASN A 698 -13.86 -5.87 18.82
CA ASN A 698 -14.34 -6.16 17.46
C ASN A 698 -14.76 -4.90 16.70
N GLY A 699 -15.32 -3.88 17.37
CA GLY A 699 -15.68 -2.61 16.75
C GLY A 699 -14.47 -1.79 16.27
N VAL A 700 -13.40 -1.71 17.08
CA VAL A 700 -12.12 -1.12 16.63
C VAL A 700 -11.53 -1.94 15.49
N PHE A 701 -11.53 -3.26 15.57
CA PHE A 701 -11.01 -4.14 14.52
C PHE A 701 -11.79 -4.02 13.20
N ALA A 702 -13.11 -3.86 13.25
CA ALA A 702 -13.93 -3.60 12.06
C ALA A 702 -13.58 -2.23 11.42
N LEU A 703 -13.36 -1.18 12.23
CA LEU A 703 -12.88 0.11 11.72
C LEU A 703 -11.43 0.07 11.19
N GLN A 704 -10.59 -0.85 11.68
CA GLN A 704 -9.26 -1.11 11.11
C GLN A 704 -9.35 -1.84 9.77
N THR A 705 -10.24 -2.84 9.68
CA THR A 705 -10.53 -3.58 8.43
C THR A 705 -11.07 -2.63 7.34
N ALA A 706 -11.96 -1.72 7.74
CA ALA A 706 -12.54 -0.68 6.88
C ALA A 706 -11.56 0.42 6.44
N GLY A 707 -10.34 0.46 6.99
CA GLY A 707 -9.38 1.53 6.70
C GLY A 707 -9.81 2.89 7.25
N ILE A 708 -10.20 2.94 8.53
CA ILE A 708 -10.49 4.18 9.29
C ILE A 708 -9.51 4.35 10.47
N ILE A 709 -9.04 3.26 11.07
CA ILE A 709 -8.11 3.29 12.21
C ILE A 709 -6.81 2.56 11.83
N ASN A 710 -5.68 3.11 12.27
CA ASN A 710 -4.34 2.57 12.01
C ASN A 710 -4.12 1.27 12.80
N THR A 711 -3.25 0.39 12.29
CA THR A 711 -2.96 -0.92 12.89
C THR A 711 -1.51 -1.00 13.36
N THR A 712 -1.30 -0.93 14.67
CA THR A 712 0.01 -1.18 15.30
C THR A 712 0.01 -2.61 15.83
N ASN A 713 0.60 -3.53 15.07
CA ASN A 713 0.59 -4.97 15.40
C ASN A 713 1.48 -5.28 16.62
N LEU A 714 0.98 -6.11 17.54
CA LEU A 714 1.66 -6.54 18.76
C LEU A 714 2.08 -8.01 18.63
N GLY A 715 3.25 -8.25 18.01
CA GLY A 715 3.73 -9.59 17.67
C GLY A 715 3.89 -10.59 18.83
N PHE A 716 3.86 -10.14 20.09
CA PHE A 716 3.87 -11.03 21.26
C PHE A 716 2.51 -11.67 21.59
N LEU A 717 1.40 -11.18 21.01
CA LEU A 717 0.04 -11.70 21.26
C LEU A 717 -0.36 -12.87 20.35
N GLY A 718 0.53 -13.32 19.45
CA GLY A 718 0.25 -14.40 18.51
C GLY A 718 -0.93 -14.05 17.59
N GLN A 719 -1.90 -14.96 17.47
CA GLN A 719 -3.11 -14.75 16.64
C GLN A 719 -4.25 -13.99 17.35
N GLY A 720 -4.11 -13.67 18.63
CA GLY A 720 -5.22 -13.14 19.43
C GLY A 720 -6.31 -14.18 19.72
N ILE A 721 -7.47 -13.70 20.20
CA ILE A 721 -8.67 -14.50 20.50
C ILE A 721 -9.92 -13.71 20.01
N PRO A 722 -10.32 -13.84 18.73
CA PRO A 722 -11.39 -13.03 18.14
C PRO A 722 -12.76 -13.14 18.83
N ILE A 723 -13.07 -14.31 19.42
CA ILE A 723 -14.31 -14.52 20.20
C ILE A 723 -14.36 -13.67 21.49
N LEU A 724 -13.21 -13.20 21.99
CA LEU A 724 -13.09 -12.25 23.10
C LEU A 724 -12.89 -10.80 22.62
N GLY A 725 -12.96 -10.54 21.31
CA GLY A 725 -12.59 -9.27 20.70
C GLY A 725 -11.09 -8.92 20.81
N LEU A 726 -10.27 -9.88 21.25
CA LEU A 726 -8.83 -9.69 21.41
C LEU A 726 -8.14 -9.94 20.06
N HIS A 727 -7.59 -8.89 19.47
CA HIS A 727 -6.79 -8.96 18.25
C HIS A 727 -5.34 -8.55 18.58
N PRO A 728 -4.31 -9.03 17.86
CA PRO A 728 -2.89 -8.74 18.13
C PRO A 728 -2.50 -7.31 17.71
N ASN A 729 -3.17 -6.32 18.30
CA ASN A 729 -3.23 -4.95 17.83
C ASN A 729 -3.30 -3.98 19.03
N LEU A 730 -2.44 -2.96 19.03
CA LEU A 730 -2.32 -2.03 20.15
C LEU A 730 -3.60 -1.22 20.38
N GLN A 731 -4.25 -0.73 19.32
CA GLN A 731 -5.44 0.08 19.41
C GLN A 731 -6.60 -0.74 20.02
N VAL A 732 -6.80 -1.98 19.57
CA VAL A 732 -7.79 -2.91 20.13
C VAL A 732 -7.54 -3.17 21.62
N VAL A 733 -6.32 -3.56 21.97
CA VAL A 733 -5.94 -3.86 23.36
C VAL A 733 -6.03 -2.62 24.26
N ALA A 734 -5.65 -1.45 23.75
CA ALA A 734 -5.78 -0.18 24.47
C ALA A 734 -7.23 0.21 24.71
N THR A 735 -8.13 0.04 23.74
CA THR A 735 -9.56 0.32 23.91
C THR A 735 -10.22 -0.63 24.92
N GLN A 736 -9.92 -1.93 24.85
CA GLN A 736 -10.38 -2.90 25.85
C GLN A 736 -9.80 -2.59 27.25
N GLY A 737 -8.53 -2.22 27.31
CA GLY A 737 -7.84 -1.77 28.54
C GLY A 737 -8.45 -0.50 29.14
N LEU A 738 -8.92 0.44 28.31
CA LEU A 738 -9.64 1.65 28.73
C LEU A 738 -10.96 1.31 29.44
N ILE A 739 -11.74 0.37 28.88
CA ILE A 739 -13.00 -0.09 29.46
C ILE A 739 -12.75 -0.82 30.79
N LEU A 740 -11.74 -1.69 30.83
CA LEU A 740 -11.30 -2.38 32.05
C LEU A 740 -10.84 -1.39 33.13
N GLY A 741 -10.02 -0.42 32.77
CA GLY A 741 -9.54 0.65 33.66
C GLY A 741 -10.68 1.52 34.19
N GLY A 742 -11.64 1.88 33.34
CA GLY A 742 -12.84 2.63 33.74
C GLY A 742 -13.71 1.87 34.76
N ALA A 743 -13.92 0.56 34.56
CA ALA A 743 -14.62 -0.27 35.54
C ALA A 743 -13.85 -0.41 36.86
N LEU A 744 -12.53 -0.59 36.80
CA LEU A 744 -11.68 -0.72 37.98
C LEU A 744 -11.62 0.60 38.78
N LEU A 745 -11.57 1.74 38.11
CA LEU A 745 -11.70 3.06 38.72
C LEU A 745 -13.08 3.25 39.36
N GLY A 746 -14.16 2.89 38.67
CA GLY A 746 -15.52 2.93 39.22
C GLY A 746 -15.67 2.08 40.48
N TRP A 747 -15.07 0.89 40.49
CA TRP A 747 -15.04 -0.01 41.64
C TRP A 747 -14.21 0.57 42.82
N LEU A 748 -13.03 1.16 42.53
CA LEU A 748 -12.22 1.85 43.54
C LEU A 748 -12.96 3.04 44.16
N LEU A 749 -13.66 3.86 43.36
CA LEU A 749 -14.46 4.99 43.85
C LEU A 749 -15.65 4.56 44.73
N ILE A 750 -16.15 3.34 44.55
CA ILE A 750 -17.20 2.75 45.40
C ILE A 750 -16.61 2.19 46.71
N LEU A 751 -15.38 1.65 46.68
CA LEU A 751 -14.69 1.12 47.87
C LEU A 751 -14.07 2.22 48.75
N PHE A 752 -13.62 3.31 48.14
CA PHE A 752 -13.14 4.51 48.80
C PHE A 752 -14.14 5.65 48.56
N PRO A 753 -15.34 5.61 49.18
CA PRO A 753 -16.18 6.79 49.24
C PRO A 753 -15.35 7.86 49.96
N GLY A 754 -14.96 8.89 49.23
CA GLY A 754 -14.22 10.00 49.81
C GLY A 754 -14.97 10.53 51.02
N GLN A 755 -14.24 11.00 52.03
CA GLN A 755 -14.82 11.75 53.14
C GLN A 755 -15.31 13.11 52.62
N SER A 756 -16.38 13.11 51.82
CA SER A 756 -17.28 14.25 51.78
C SER A 756 -17.86 14.34 53.19
N GLU A 757 -17.52 15.43 53.88
CA GLU A 757 -18.15 15.79 55.15
C GLU A 757 -19.67 15.61 55.04
N PRO A 758 -20.36 15.23 56.13
CA PRO A 758 -21.81 15.34 56.14
C PRO A 758 -22.17 16.76 55.72
N ARG A 759 -22.97 16.89 54.66
CA ARG A 759 -23.62 18.16 54.36
C ARG A 759 -24.62 18.42 55.49
N ASP A 760 -24.11 19.07 56.53
CA ASP A 760 -24.91 19.57 57.63
C ASP A 760 -26.06 20.40 57.09
N ALA A 761 -27.21 20.22 57.73
CA ALA A 761 -28.41 21.05 57.63
C ALA A 761 -28.65 21.73 56.27
N VAL A 762 -29.56 21.14 55.47
CA VAL A 762 -30.45 21.98 54.66
C VAL A 762 -31.08 23.00 55.63
N PRO A 763 -30.85 24.32 55.49
CA PRO A 763 -31.61 25.29 56.24
C PRO A 763 -33.07 25.07 55.84
N SER A 764 -33.95 24.91 56.83
CA SER A 764 -35.39 24.88 56.59
C SER A 764 -35.75 26.01 55.63
N SER A 765 -36.41 25.67 54.52
CA SER A 765 -36.95 26.62 53.56
C SER A 765 -37.62 27.78 54.31
N PRO A 766 -37.41 29.05 53.93
CA PRO A 766 -38.04 30.18 54.61
C PRO A 766 -39.57 30.03 54.52
N THR A 767 -40.16 29.55 55.61
CA THR A 767 -41.60 29.48 55.80
C THR A 767 -42.17 30.89 55.74
N ASN A 768 -43.24 31.07 54.95
CA ASN A 768 -44.07 32.26 54.80
C ASN A 768 -43.80 33.41 55.80
N ARG A 769 -42.77 34.21 55.50
CA ARG A 769 -42.46 35.41 56.30
C ARG A 769 -43.45 36.55 56.07
N GLU A 770 -44.33 36.44 55.07
CA GLU A 770 -45.41 37.38 54.82
C GLU A 770 -46.68 37.05 55.64
N ASP A 771 -47.13 35.79 55.71
CA ASP A 771 -48.34 35.42 56.47
C ASP A 771 -48.20 35.65 57.99
N ASP A 772 -47.05 35.31 58.58
CA ASP A 772 -46.81 35.56 60.01
C ASP A 772 -46.87 37.06 60.34
N SER A 773 -46.44 37.93 59.42
CA SER A 773 -46.48 39.38 59.61
C SER A 773 -47.91 39.94 59.65
N VAL A 774 -48.83 39.34 58.90
CA VAL A 774 -50.26 39.70 58.87
C VAL A 774 -50.97 39.14 60.10
N ALA A 775 -50.70 37.88 60.46
CA ALA A 775 -51.27 37.22 61.65
C ALA A 775 -50.75 37.81 62.98
N GLN A 776 -49.58 38.45 62.99
CA GLN A 776 -49.05 39.18 64.13
C GLN A 776 -49.65 40.60 64.23
N ARG A 777 -49.70 41.35 63.12
CA ARG A 777 -50.36 42.67 63.07
C ARG A 777 -51.86 42.61 63.42
N ALA A 778 -52.56 41.55 63.01
CA ALA A 778 -53.97 41.35 63.39
C ALA A 778 -54.13 41.19 64.91
N ARG A 779 -53.23 40.47 65.58
CA ARG A 779 -53.25 40.28 67.05
C ARG A 779 -52.84 41.54 67.81
N GLU A 780 -51.87 42.31 67.31
CA GLU A 780 -51.50 43.60 67.91
C GLU A 780 -52.65 44.63 67.81
N LEU A 781 -53.40 44.65 66.71
CA LEU A 781 -54.61 45.48 66.54
C LEU A 781 -55.80 45.05 67.41
N GLU A 782 -55.90 43.76 67.75
CA GLU A 782 -56.95 43.24 68.65
C GLU A 782 -56.63 43.52 70.13
N ILE A 783 -55.34 43.51 70.50
CA ILE A 783 -54.87 43.92 71.83
C ILE A 783 -55.00 45.44 72.03
N ALA A 784 -54.81 46.26 70.99
CA ALA A 784 -54.99 47.71 71.04
C ALA A 784 -56.47 48.18 71.03
N LYS A 785 -57.43 47.25 71.03
CA LYS A 785 -58.89 47.52 71.06
C LYS A 785 -59.60 47.05 72.34
N LYS A 786 -58.84 46.61 73.33
CA LYS A 786 -59.28 46.37 74.71
C LYS A 786 -58.57 47.33 75.66
#